data_AF-A0AAN4PKV4-F1
#
_entry.id   AF-A0AAN4PKV4-F1
#
_cell.length_a   1.000
_cell.length_b   1.000
_cell.length_c   1.000
_cell.angle_alpha   90.00
_cell.angle_beta   90.00
_cell.angle_gamma   90.00
#
_symmetry.space_group_name_H-M   'P 1'
#
loop_
_entity.id
_entity.type
_entity.pdbx_description
1 polymer ?
#
loop_
_entity_poly.entity_id
_entity_poly.type
_entity_poly.pdbx_seq_one_letter_code
_entity_poly.pdbx_strand_id
1 'polypeptide(L)'
;MSMRRAMATYRAQARAETTKRLIAQLVNEGLVDTELSTWSLSAEKSHLRITNKGDAVRSIQVTVIDRFESRSQWRPNDFEVPIVLKLCTIETEEDDPGSVWEFIHSWLDCDCATSKEIAGELRNSAAMLVTKFFPNAEVVKSIPNCGLAQAAIRTITVPGFQFDIKFSLACLLTSAIRALPCWAAAVAPDVTDILKKVFPEDLWVFGEVAAVTGNQEKVAEARHLTCVLRENLESRAEENNETLILASALMERPLGSHRTYAEILFDLETEEDKIKWVTSYIRPLLRLALDPLQRFGIGCEFHAQNTVARICRKTKAVKGFAVRDLAGIKIHKPTLERQGGFDLSNIGPLCSDDLHRVWDRVHHALIQNNIGYMLYALDLEKTDKVWAVVRSVLYDLLADGDHMAQDMYHYFVQDTMPFKCFLNMRMSVSFGNSIALREKNVPNVLSKRPRWLTQLSLAAAKGTANIMMPQDVEREIRAIDKEAITANLTNCVRPYGTIPDTSRTLNPYPALLPQQFITDLERFNEVLALAYNNIIPRWWKDTEAKFSSRMPLDPQAEALLRWVEEMTDEGTMRSFVGNQGNLRPDILIPIGAAGNETLGFRVCEINARFPINYLHWVATAYEALVGCTRHIESVKPASNHNRLLDSLLELFNPELPIHFVRDKAGMSQDGSLFGWLESQTGIRPRIVSPSDLRLVPDATTKTGFMLCCVWGADPVVRNAVERGKPAPKLIQVNGELVEQVHQIGLQLFDYELFALPTEMAQHIALCCRNDLRSVFIAHDKRFLGIILQELYALVHTHRVLSPAQAQLLREGIVPTILPGSPEFQELASQAHRNPETKNRYILKPIREARGAGILLGRDISATQWDAIFTSMESSSSGSYSAGETTYILQPLIKLQSFDCFWDEERRVRKSRTVGTYYSVNGRFVGFGMWRTGSAAENVISASTKDVTTVLSAVLD
;
A
#
# COMPACT_ATOMS: atom_id res chain seq x y z
N MET A 1 -32.01 27.03 58.92
CA MET A 1 -32.88 26.07 58.19
C MET A 1 -32.26 24.70 58.37
N SER A 2 -32.95 23.68 58.90
CA SER A 2 -32.30 22.39 59.24
C SER A 2 -31.78 21.69 57.97
N MET A 3 -30.65 20.99 58.09
CA MET A 3 -29.94 20.33 56.99
C MET A 3 -30.81 19.29 56.25
N ARG A 4 -31.72 18.63 56.96
CA ARG A 4 -32.76 17.75 56.38
C ARG A 4 -33.67 18.50 55.40
N ARG A 5 -33.99 19.76 55.69
CA ARG A 5 -34.79 20.64 54.83
C ARG A 5 -34.01 21.01 53.57
N ALA A 6 -32.72 21.31 53.69
CA ALA A 6 -31.85 21.61 52.53
C ALA A 6 -31.66 20.39 51.61
N MET A 7 -31.44 19.19 52.15
CA MET A 7 -31.35 17.95 51.34
C MET A 7 -32.67 17.59 50.67
N ALA A 8 -33.80 17.81 51.34
CA ALA A 8 -35.12 17.64 50.72
C ALA A 8 -35.33 18.63 49.56
N THR A 9 -34.88 19.88 49.71
CA THR A 9 -34.90 20.90 48.65
C THR A 9 -34.03 20.51 47.45
N TYR A 10 -32.81 20.00 47.68
CA TYR A 10 -31.94 19.54 46.57
C TYR A 10 -32.48 18.31 45.84
N ARG A 11 -33.08 17.34 46.55
CA ARG A 11 -33.73 16.18 45.91
C ARG A 11 -34.95 16.59 45.09
N ALA A 12 -35.73 17.57 45.56
CA ALA A 12 -36.83 18.13 44.78
C ALA A 12 -36.31 18.88 43.54
N GLN A 13 -35.23 19.67 43.69
CA GLN A 13 -34.62 20.38 42.58
C GLN A 13 -34.00 19.45 41.54
N ALA A 14 -33.30 18.38 41.95
CA ALA A 14 -32.71 17.40 41.05
C ALA A 14 -33.77 16.60 40.28
N ARG A 15 -34.88 16.23 40.94
CA ARG A 15 -36.06 15.64 40.29
C ARG A 15 -36.64 16.59 39.26
N ALA A 16 -36.92 17.84 39.65
CA ALA A 16 -37.43 18.86 38.75
C ALA A 16 -36.54 19.08 37.53
N GLU A 17 -35.23 19.24 37.71
CA GLU A 17 -34.30 19.45 36.59
C GLU A 17 -34.20 18.25 35.65
N THR A 18 -34.29 17.03 36.18
CA THR A 18 -34.27 15.81 35.37
C THR A 18 -35.57 15.65 34.58
N THR A 19 -36.71 15.96 35.20
CA THR A 19 -38.03 15.96 34.55
C THR A 19 -38.10 16.99 33.43
N LYS A 20 -37.60 18.22 33.66
CA LYS A 20 -37.50 19.25 32.60
C LYS A 20 -36.65 18.79 31.40
N ARG A 21 -35.53 18.10 31.66
CA ARG A 21 -34.68 17.54 30.60
C ARG A 21 -35.38 16.44 29.82
N LEU A 22 -36.08 15.54 30.50
CA LEU A 22 -36.86 14.49 29.85
C LEU A 22 -37.90 15.10 28.91
N ILE A 23 -38.68 16.08 29.38
CA ILE A 23 -39.70 16.77 28.58
C ILE A 23 -39.07 17.47 27.36
N ALA A 24 -38.00 18.26 27.58
CA ALA A 24 -37.30 18.92 26.48
C ALA A 24 -36.83 17.91 25.42
N GLN A 25 -36.28 16.77 25.84
CA GLN A 25 -35.78 15.75 24.92
C GLN A 25 -36.91 15.09 24.13
N LEU A 26 -38.00 14.68 24.78
CA LEU A 26 -39.15 14.05 24.13
C LEU A 26 -39.72 14.93 23.01
N VAL A 27 -39.86 16.23 23.29
CA VAL A 27 -40.39 17.20 22.32
C VAL A 27 -39.39 17.46 21.19
N ASN A 28 -38.12 17.70 21.52
CA ASN A 28 -37.10 18.03 20.52
C ASN A 28 -36.77 16.87 19.58
N GLU A 29 -36.87 15.63 20.05
CA GLU A 29 -36.68 14.42 19.22
C GLU A 29 -37.93 14.03 18.42
N GLY A 30 -39.06 14.74 18.61
CA GLY A 30 -40.31 14.43 17.91
C GLY A 30 -40.95 13.11 18.35
N LEU A 31 -40.64 12.63 19.55
CA LEU A 31 -41.19 11.39 20.11
C LEU A 31 -42.63 11.55 20.61
N VAL A 32 -43.10 12.79 20.72
CA VAL A 32 -44.42 13.17 21.20
C VAL A 32 -44.99 14.30 20.35
N ASP A 33 -46.30 14.34 20.22
CA ASP A 33 -47.02 15.46 19.60
C ASP A 33 -47.23 16.57 20.64
N THR A 34 -47.17 17.83 20.21
CA THR A 34 -47.34 18.97 21.12
C THR A 34 -48.29 20.03 20.59
N GLU A 35 -49.03 20.65 21.50
CA GLU A 35 -49.95 21.76 21.25
C GLU A 35 -49.72 22.84 22.31
N LEU A 36 -49.26 24.03 21.89
CA LEU A 36 -48.98 25.15 22.79
C LEU A 36 -50.23 26.04 22.91
N SER A 37 -50.66 26.31 24.14
CA SER A 37 -51.77 27.22 24.41
C SER A 37 -51.38 28.68 24.20
N THR A 38 -52.38 29.53 23.93
CA THR A 38 -52.20 30.98 23.78
C THR A 38 -51.55 31.60 25.01
N TRP A 39 -50.60 32.50 24.79
CA TRP A 39 -49.84 33.16 25.85
C TRP A 39 -50.74 34.02 26.74
N SER A 40 -50.71 33.76 28.05
CA SER A 40 -51.41 34.58 29.03
C SER A 40 -50.62 35.85 29.34
N LEU A 41 -51.12 37.00 28.88
CA LEU A 41 -50.51 38.31 29.15
C LEU A 41 -50.52 38.69 30.65
N SER A 42 -51.44 38.16 31.45
CA SER A 42 -51.54 38.47 32.88
C SER A 42 -50.69 37.57 33.78
N ALA A 43 -50.31 36.38 33.30
CA ALA A 43 -49.57 35.38 34.08
C ALA A 43 -48.15 35.11 33.55
N GLU A 44 -47.75 35.74 32.43
CA GLU A 44 -46.48 35.52 31.73
C GLU A 44 -46.15 34.04 31.48
N LYS A 45 -47.17 33.24 31.19
CA LYS A 45 -47.05 31.79 31.06
C LYS A 45 -47.93 31.26 29.94
N SER A 46 -47.48 30.19 29.30
CA SER A 46 -48.26 29.31 28.41
C SER A 46 -48.25 27.88 28.95
N HIS A 47 -49.14 27.03 28.44
CA HIS A 47 -49.10 25.59 28.72
C HIS A 47 -48.82 24.83 27.43
N LEU A 48 -47.83 23.96 27.47
CA LEU A 48 -47.58 22.99 26.42
C LEU A 48 -48.32 21.70 26.78
N ARG A 49 -49.25 21.31 25.93
CA ARG A 49 -49.92 20.00 26.00
C ARG A 49 -49.14 19.02 25.15
N ILE A 50 -48.79 17.88 25.73
CA ILE A 50 -48.01 16.81 25.10
C ILE A 50 -48.88 15.56 25.03
N THR A 51 -48.96 14.95 23.85
CA THR A 51 -49.84 13.82 23.53
C THR A 51 -49.14 12.83 22.60
N ASN A 52 -49.79 11.69 22.34
CA ASN A 52 -49.41 10.76 21.28
C ASN A 52 -50.64 10.45 20.43
N LYS A 53 -50.52 10.51 19.09
CA LYS A 53 -51.63 10.23 18.15
C LYS A 53 -52.33 8.87 18.36
N GLY A 54 -51.65 7.88 18.93
CA GLY A 54 -52.21 6.55 19.22
C GLY A 54 -52.88 6.40 20.59
N ASP A 55 -52.81 7.41 21.46
CA ASP A 55 -53.29 7.36 22.84
C ASP A 55 -54.21 8.55 23.16
N ALA A 56 -55.52 8.34 23.06
CA ALA A 56 -56.53 9.36 23.33
C ALA A 56 -56.82 9.56 24.83
N VAL A 57 -56.28 8.71 25.71
CA VAL A 57 -56.60 8.73 27.15
C VAL A 57 -55.50 9.36 28.01
N ARG A 58 -54.26 9.44 27.52
CA ARG A 58 -53.15 10.07 28.24
C ARG A 58 -52.72 11.41 27.62
N SER A 59 -52.44 12.40 28.46
CA SER A 59 -51.75 13.63 28.06
C SER A 59 -50.91 14.20 29.20
N ILE A 60 -49.88 14.98 28.87
CA ILE A 60 -49.08 15.73 29.84
C ILE A 60 -49.31 17.22 29.58
N GLN A 61 -49.47 17.99 30.64
CA GLN A 61 -49.49 19.45 30.58
C GLN A 61 -48.31 20.00 31.37
N VAL A 62 -47.51 20.85 30.73
CA VAL A 62 -46.35 21.51 31.35
C VAL A 62 -46.42 23.01 31.13
N THR A 63 -46.10 23.79 32.16
CA THR A 63 -46.06 25.26 32.07
C THR A 63 -44.76 25.72 31.41
N VAL A 64 -44.89 26.68 30.51
CA VAL A 64 -43.80 27.30 29.75
C VAL A 64 -43.62 28.74 30.21
N ILE A 65 -42.36 29.13 30.49
CA ILE A 65 -42.00 30.38 31.16
C ILE A 65 -41.56 31.49 30.18
N ASP A 66 -41.20 31.16 28.93
CA ASP A 66 -40.67 32.12 27.95
C ASP A 66 -41.54 32.23 26.69
N ARG A 67 -41.60 33.42 26.09
CA ARG A 67 -42.45 33.75 24.95
C ARG A 67 -41.85 33.13 23.68
N PHE A 68 -42.54 32.13 23.11
CA PHE A 68 -42.01 31.30 22.03
C PHE A 68 -42.23 31.94 20.65
N GLU A 69 -41.50 33.02 20.32
CA GLU A 69 -41.69 33.73 19.03
C GLU A 69 -40.67 33.34 17.93
N SER A 70 -39.59 32.58 18.20
CA SER A 70 -38.63 32.23 17.12
C SER A 70 -37.60 31.09 17.36
N ARG A 71 -37.82 30.13 18.27
CA ARG A 71 -36.83 29.05 18.53
C ARG A 71 -37.28 27.71 17.96
N SER A 72 -36.34 26.93 17.42
CA SER A 72 -36.58 25.59 16.87
C SER A 72 -36.38 24.46 17.88
N GLN A 73 -35.95 24.75 19.11
CA GLN A 73 -35.59 23.75 20.13
C GLN A 73 -35.94 24.24 21.55
N TRP A 74 -36.53 23.36 22.35
CA TRP A 74 -36.89 23.56 23.76
C TRP A 74 -35.71 23.28 24.69
N ARG A 75 -35.50 24.13 25.70
CA ARG A 75 -34.50 23.93 26.75
C ARG A 75 -35.18 23.49 28.04
N PRO A 76 -34.48 22.75 28.93
CA PRO A 76 -35.05 22.36 30.22
C PRO A 76 -35.57 23.56 31.03
N ASN A 77 -34.85 24.69 31.01
CA ASN A 77 -35.23 25.90 31.75
C ASN A 77 -36.47 26.63 31.18
N ASP A 78 -36.98 26.20 30.02
CA ASP A 78 -38.20 26.76 29.45
C ASP A 78 -39.46 26.20 30.14
N PHE A 79 -39.33 25.14 30.95
CA PHE A 79 -40.42 24.42 31.60
C PHE A 79 -40.43 24.57 33.13
N GLU A 80 -41.62 24.62 33.74
CA GLU A 80 -41.82 24.47 35.18
C GLU A 80 -42.19 23.03 35.57
N VAL A 81 -41.89 22.66 36.81
CA VAL A 81 -42.25 21.39 37.45
C VAL A 81 -42.85 21.75 38.84
N PRO A 82 -43.89 21.04 39.36
CA PRO A 82 -44.48 19.80 38.86
C PRO A 82 -45.21 19.93 37.51
N ILE A 83 -45.17 18.87 36.72
CA ILE A 83 -45.99 18.73 35.50
C ILE A 83 -47.30 18.03 35.85
N VAL A 84 -48.31 18.15 35.00
CA VAL A 84 -49.60 17.47 35.20
C VAL A 84 -49.73 16.29 34.25
N LEU A 85 -49.82 15.08 34.79
CA LEU A 85 -50.14 13.85 34.06
C LEU A 85 -51.66 13.65 34.08
N LYS A 86 -52.28 13.50 32.91
CA LYS A 86 -53.72 13.35 32.76
C LYS A 86 -54.07 12.00 32.15
N LEU A 87 -54.76 11.14 32.90
CA LEU A 87 -55.31 9.87 32.45
C LEU A 87 -56.84 9.92 32.51
N CYS A 88 -57.49 9.98 31.35
CA CYS A 88 -58.93 10.24 31.22
C CYS A 88 -59.34 11.54 31.94
N THR A 89 -60.03 11.44 33.08
CA THR A 89 -60.49 12.55 33.92
C THR A 89 -59.61 12.79 35.15
N ILE A 90 -58.60 11.94 35.39
CA ILE A 90 -57.72 12.03 36.56
C ILE A 90 -56.48 12.85 36.19
N GLU A 91 -56.19 13.87 37.00
CA GLU A 91 -55.01 14.72 36.88
C GLU A 91 -54.13 14.54 38.11
N THR A 92 -52.83 14.29 37.89
CA THR A 92 -51.84 14.09 38.95
C THR A 92 -50.64 15.00 38.70
N GLU A 93 -50.25 15.79 39.71
CA GLU A 93 -48.99 16.53 39.70
C GLU A 93 -47.83 15.57 39.92
N GLU A 94 -46.81 15.65 39.06
CA GLU A 94 -45.65 14.78 39.11
C GLU A 94 -44.35 15.57 38.92
N ASP A 95 -43.33 15.20 39.70
CA ASP A 95 -41.98 15.74 39.61
C ASP A 95 -40.91 14.64 39.38
N ASP A 96 -41.28 13.36 39.50
CA ASP A 96 -40.41 12.21 39.30
C ASP A 96 -40.27 11.82 37.82
N PRO A 97 -39.07 11.92 37.22
CA PRO A 97 -38.89 11.62 35.80
C PRO A 97 -39.14 10.14 35.47
N GLY A 98 -38.99 9.22 36.44
CA GLY A 98 -39.31 7.80 36.26
C GLY A 98 -40.81 7.56 36.17
N SER A 99 -41.60 8.19 37.04
CA SER A 99 -43.07 8.16 36.96
C SER A 99 -43.57 8.76 35.64
N VAL A 100 -42.97 9.87 35.18
CA VAL A 100 -43.29 10.47 33.88
C VAL A 100 -42.97 9.50 32.73
N TRP A 101 -41.83 8.81 32.77
CA TRP A 101 -41.46 7.80 31.78
C TRP A 101 -42.42 6.60 31.78
N GLU A 102 -42.75 6.06 32.95
CA GLU A 102 -43.71 4.97 33.10
C GLU A 102 -45.10 5.36 32.59
N PHE A 103 -45.49 6.62 32.75
CA PHE A 103 -46.74 7.15 32.21
C PHE A 103 -46.77 7.17 30.68
N ILE A 104 -45.64 7.47 30.01
CA ILE A 104 -45.57 7.59 28.56
C ILE A 104 -45.02 6.37 27.84
N HIS A 105 -44.55 5.33 28.55
CA HIS A 105 -43.81 4.23 27.90
C HIS A 105 -44.59 3.56 26.76
N SER A 106 -45.93 3.51 26.84
CA SER A 106 -46.79 2.94 25.79
C SER A 106 -46.85 3.80 24.52
N TRP A 107 -46.35 5.04 24.57
CA TRP A 107 -46.20 5.92 23.41
C TRP A 107 -44.94 5.61 22.61
N LEU A 108 -44.03 4.83 23.18
CA LEU A 108 -42.69 4.56 22.68
C LEU A 108 -42.56 3.07 22.31
N ASP A 109 -41.85 2.77 21.24
CA ASP A 109 -41.59 1.38 20.80
C ASP A 109 -40.48 0.75 21.66
N CYS A 110 -40.82 0.42 22.92
CA CYS A 110 -39.90 -0.06 23.94
C CYS A 110 -40.52 -1.21 24.75
N ASP A 111 -39.78 -2.32 24.89
CA ASP A 111 -40.26 -3.47 25.68
C ASP A 111 -40.29 -3.17 27.19
N CYS A 112 -41.06 -3.96 27.94
CA CYS A 112 -41.32 -3.73 29.36
C CYS A 112 -40.07 -3.85 30.25
N ALA A 113 -39.09 -4.69 29.87
CA ALA A 113 -37.86 -4.84 30.65
C ALA A 113 -36.97 -3.61 30.47
N THR A 114 -36.77 -3.18 29.22
CA THR A 114 -36.00 -1.97 28.87
C THR A 114 -36.64 -0.71 29.47
N SER A 115 -37.97 -0.59 29.41
CA SER A 115 -38.69 0.56 29.98
C SER A 115 -38.50 0.69 31.50
N LYS A 116 -38.53 -0.43 32.24
CA LYS A 116 -38.26 -0.44 33.68
C LYS A 116 -36.83 -0.05 34.02
N GLU A 117 -35.86 -0.46 33.21
CA GLU A 117 -34.46 -0.06 33.38
C GLU A 117 -34.28 1.45 33.16
N ILE A 118 -34.88 2.00 32.10
CA ILE A 118 -34.85 3.45 31.83
C ILE A 118 -35.52 4.25 32.95
N ALA A 119 -36.69 3.82 33.43
CA ALA A 119 -37.36 4.46 34.57
C ALA A 119 -36.47 4.42 35.83
N GLY A 120 -35.78 3.31 36.06
CA GLY A 120 -34.78 3.16 37.12
C GLY A 120 -33.61 4.15 36.97
N GLU A 121 -33.07 4.30 35.77
CA GLU A 121 -31.96 5.20 35.47
C GLU A 121 -32.34 6.69 35.58
N LEU A 122 -33.56 7.05 35.17
CA LEU A 122 -34.10 8.40 35.33
C LEU A 122 -34.26 8.76 36.82
N ARG A 123 -34.76 7.82 37.64
CA ARG A 123 -34.85 7.98 39.10
C ARG A 123 -33.46 8.03 39.75
N ASN A 124 -32.52 7.20 39.30
CA ASN A 124 -31.14 7.20 39.78
C ASN A 124 -30.45 8.53 39.46
N SER A 125 -30.73 9.14 38.32
CA SER A 125 -30.19 10.45 37.91
C SER A 125 -30.72 11.59 38.79
N ALA A 126 -31.92 11.44 39.36
CA ALA A 126 -32.53 12.39 40.28
C ALA A 126 -32.19 12.14 41.77
N ALA A 127 -31.83 10.89 42.12
CA ALA A 127 -31.41 10.53 43.46
C ALA A 127 -29.94 10.90 43.69
N MET A 128 -29.66 11.78 44.65
CA MET A 128 -28.28 12.07 45.09
C MET A 128 -27.62 10.81 45.68
N LEU A 129 -27.01 9.99 44.81
CA LEU A 129 -26.59 8.59 45.07
C LEU A 129 -25.57 8.43 46.21
N VAL A 130 -24.87 9.49 46.62
CA VAL A 130 -23.98 9.46 47.79
C VAL A 130 -24.76 9.03 49.05
N THR A 131 -26.00 9.48 49.24
CA THR A 131 -26.80 9.10 50.43
C THR A 131 -27.32 7.67 50.40
N LYS A 132 -27.33 7.03 49.21
CA LYS A 132 -27.71 5.61 49.05
C LYS A 132 -26.59 4.68 49.51
N PHE A 133 -25.34 4.99 49.12
CA PHE A 133 -24.17 4.19 49.47
C PHE A 133 -23.52 4.61 50.80
N PHE A 134 -23.76 5.84 51.24
CA PHE A 134 -23.20 6.42 52.47
C PHE A 134 -24.33 7.02 53.32
N PRO A 135 -25.15 6.18 53.99
CA PRO A 135 -26.33 6.64 54.73
C PRO A 135 -26.01 7.55 55.92
N ASN A 136 -24.79 7.46 56.44
CA ASN A 136 -24.28 8.30 57.53
C ASN A 136 -23.59 9.59 57.02
N ALA A 137 -23.53 9.82 55.71
CA ALA A 137 -22.90 11.03 55.17
C ALA A 137 -23.76 12.27 55.47
N GLU A 138 -23.14 13.27 56.08
CA GLU A 138 -23.77 14.54 56.42
C GLU A 138 -23.20 15.67 55.56
N VAL A 139 -24.07 16.50 54.97
CA VAL A 139 -23.68 17.65 54.15
C VAL A 139 -23.18 18.78 55.06
N VAL A 140 -21.86 18.90 55.25
CA VAL A 140 -21.27 19.92 56.12
C VAL A 140 -21.42 21.35 55.56
N LYS A 141 -21.27 21.52 54.25
CA LYS A 141 -21.37 22.83 53.57
C LYS A 141 -21.75 22.65 52.10
N SER A 142 -22.51 23.60 51.55
CA SER A 142 -22.81 23.70 50.12
C SER A 142 -22.42 25.09 49.64
N ILE A 143 -21.74 25.16 48.50
CA ILE A 143 -21.27 26.43 47.91
C ILE A 143 -21.81 26.48 46.48
N PRO A 144 -22.87 27.26 46.20
CA PRO A 144 -23.42 27.35 44.85
C PRO A 144 -22.44 28.09 43.93
N ASN A 145 -22.44 27.73 42.64
CA ASN A 145 -21.68 28.40 41.58
C ASN A 145 -20.16 28.53 41.86
N CYS A 146 -19.58 27.58 42.61
CA CYS A 146 -18.19 27.65 43.05
C CYS A 146 -17.18 27.04 42.06
N GLY A 147 -17.65 26.35 41.01
CA GLY A 147 -16.76 25.67 40.08
C GLY A 147 -17.38 25.46 38.71
N LEU A 148 -16.52 25.24 37.73
CA LEU A 148 -16.83 25.06 36.33
C LEU A 148 -16.51 23.62 35.93
N ALA A 149 -17.48 22.91 35.36
CA ALA A 149 -17.26 21.58 34.83
C ALA A 149 -16.44 21.63 33.55
N GLN A 150 -15.37 20.83 33.50
CA GLN A 150 -14.57 20.61 32.29
C GLN A 150 -15.27 19.61 31.35
N ALA A 151 -14.65 19.33 30.18
CA ALA A 151 -15.17 18.38 29.19
C ALA A 151 -15.43 16.96 29.73
N ALA A 152 -14.79 16.56 30.83
CA ALA A 152 -15.06 15.27 31.50
C ALA A 152 -16.32 15.28 32.38
N ILE A 153 -16.96 16.44 32.55
CA ILE A 153 -18.11 16.78 33.41
C ILE A 153 -17.82 16.63 34.91
N ARG A 154 -17.23 15.51 35.32
CA ARG A 154 -16.87 15.20 36.71
C ARG A 154 -15.57 15.84 37.20
N THR A 155 -14.89 16.59 36.35
CA THR A 155 -13.69 17.35 36.73
C THR A 155 -14.09 18.82 36.80
N ILE A 156 -13.97 19.40 37.98
CA ILE A 156 -14.41 20.75 38.29
C ILE A 156 -13.19 21.62 38.53
N THR A 157 -13.09 22.72 37.78
CA THR A 157 -12.14 23.79 38.06
C THR A 157 -12.79 24.77 39.02
N VAL A 158 -12.11 25.10 40.11
CA VAL A 158 -12.56 26.12 41.07
C VAL A 158 -11.71 27.37 40.83
N PRO A 159 -12.29 28.48 40.35
CA PRO A 159 -11.54 29.71 40.11
C PRO A 159 -10.77 30.17 41.36
N GLY A 160 -9.49 30.48 41.20
CA GLY A 160 -8.61 30.89 42.30
C GLY A 160 -8.06 29.75 43.16
N PHE A 161 -8.41 28.49 42.86
CA PHE A 161 -7.83 27.31 43.50
C PHE A 161 -6.79 26.65 42.59
N GLN A 162 -5.66 26.23 43.15
CA GLN A 162 -4.52 25.68 42.40
C GLN A 162 -4.76 24.27 41.84
N PHE A 163 -5.88 23.65 42.19
CA PHE A 163 -6.21 22.28 41.81
C PHE A 163 -7.60 22.19 41.17
N ASP A 164 -7.70 21.34 40.16
CA ASP A 164 -8.97 20.81 39.69
C ASP A 164 -9.39 19.63 40.58
N ILE A 165 -10.71 19.45 40.74
CA ILE A 165 -11.27 18.39 41.57
C ILE A 165 -12.00 17.38 40.69
N LYS A 166 -11.53 16.14 40.67
CA LYS A 166 -12.11 15.03 39.90
C LYS A 166 -12.97 14.16 40.82
N PHE A 167 -14.28 14.20 40.64
CA PHE A 167 -15.25 13.49 41.46
C PHE A 167 -15.67 12.16 40.85
N SER A 168 -16.02 11.18 41.69
CA SER A 168 -16.89 10.10 41.28
C SER A 168 -18.29 10.63 40.97
N LEU A 169 -18.76 10.39 39.74
CA LEU A 169 -20.10 10.73 39.30
C LEU A 169 -20.83 9.45 38.90
N ALA A 170 -21.89 9.12 39.61
CA ALA A 170 -22.71 7.95 39.34
C ALA A 170 -23.67 8.19 38.16
N CYS A 171 -23.10 8.55 37.02
CA CYS A 171 -23.79 8.83 35.77
C CYS A 171 -23.12 8.03 34.65
N LEU A 172 -23.94 7.47 33.74
CA LEU A 172 -23.47 6.75 32.56
C LEU A 172 -23.01 7.74 31.48
N LEU A 173 -21.75 8.16 31.62
CA LEU A 173 -20.92 8.89 30.65
C LEU A 173 -20.52 8.04 29.45
N THR A 174 -21.12 8.21 28.28
CA THR A 174 -20.87 7.33 27.12
C THR A 174 -21.14 5.87 27.50
N SER A 175 -20.13 5.00 27.51
CA SER A 175 -20.28 3.56 27.75
C SER A 175 -19.93 3.12 29.17
N ALA A 176 -19.65 4.05 30.10
CA ALA A 176 -19.19 3.69 31.44
C ALA A 176 -19.73 4.63 32.52
N ILE A 177 -20.07 4.06 33.68
CA ILE A 177 -20.39 4.83 34.89
C ILE A 177 -19.15 5.60 35.31
N ARG A 178 -19.29 6.90 35.49
CA ARG A 178 -18.18 7.82 35.77
C ARG A 178 -17.77 7.86 37.24
N ALA A 179 -17.78 6.71 37.90
CA ALA A 179 -17.16 6.50 39.20
C ALA A 179 -15.66 6.20 39.04
N LEU A 180 -14.81 6.82 39.87
CA LEU A 180 -13.38 6.58 39.92
C LEU A 180 -13.10 5.34 40.76
N PRO A 181 -12.37 4.33 40.24
CA PRO A 181 -11.99 3.17 41.03
C PRO A 181 -11.20 3.57 42.28
N CYS A 182 -11.42 2.88 43.41
CA CYS A 182 -10.69 3.17 44.65
C CYS A 182 -9.16 3.04 44.48
N TRP A 183 -8.72 2.05 43.69
CA TRP A 183 -7.29 1.87 43.39
C TRP A 183 -6.70 3.08 42.65
N ALA A 184 -7.47 3.78 41.81
CA ALA A 184 -6.98 4.94 41.09
C ALA A 184 -6.63 6.11 42.03
N ALA A 185 -7.37 6.24 43.14
CA ALA A 185 -7.03 7.19 44.19
C ALA A 185 -5.75 6.80 44.94
N ALA A 186 -5.54 5.50 45.20
CA ALA A 186 -4.36 5.02 45.90
C ALA A 186 -3.07 5.23 45.09
N VAL A 187 -3.11 5.04 43.77
CA VAL A 187 -1.90 5.10 42.92
C VAL A 187 -1.54 6.50 42.42
N ALA A 188 -2.46 7.46 42.53
CA ALA A 188 -2.38 8.76 41.87
C ALA A 188 -1.12 9.58 42.24
N PRO A 189 -0.77 9.74 43.53
CA PRO A 189 0.43 10.49 43.94
C PRO A 189 1.72 9.80 43.48
N ASP A 190 1.83 8.47 43.70
CA ASP A 190 3.04 7.71 43.39
C ASP A 190 3.35 7.71 41.88
N VAL A 191 2.33 7.52 41.04
CA VAL A 191 2.53 7.59 39.59
C VAL A 191 2.86 9.03 39.15
N THR A 192 2.27 10.05 39.78
CA THR A 192 2.60 11.46 39.48
C THR A 192 4.09 11.73 39.70
N ASP A 193 4.66 11.25 40.80
CA ASP A 193 6.08 11.43 41.12
C ASP A 193 7.00 10.70 40.12
N ILE A 194 6.61 9.52 39.66
CA ILE A 194 7.35 8.79 38.61
C ILE A 194 7.32 9.60 37.31
N LEU A 195 6.14 10.03 36.86
CA LEU A 195 5.97 10.72 35.58
C LEU A 195 6.73 12.05 35.55
N LYS A 196 6.72 12.83 36.64
CA LYS A 196 7.47 14.08 36.76
C LYS A 196 8.99 13.89 36.67
N LYS A 197 9.52 12.71 37.01
CA LYS A 197 10.95 12.39 36.91
C LYS A 197 11.37 11.94 35.52
N VAL A 198 10.49 11.24 34.80
CA VAL A 198 10.83 10.57 33.53
C VAL A 198 10.39 11.34 32.30
N PHE A 199 9.39 12.22 32.42
CA PHE A 199 8.92 13.00 31.29
C PHE A 199 9.93 14.08 30.88
N PRO A 200 10.12 14.28 29.57
CA PRO A 200 10.91 15.41 29.07
C PRO A 200 10.24 16.74 29.44
N GLU A 201 11.02 17.82 29.51
CA GLU A 201 10.57 19.15 29.92
C GLU A 201 9.36 19.68 29.14
N ASP A 202 9.28 19.33 27.85
CA ASP A 202 8.20 19.74 26.96
C ASP A 202 6.90 18.92 27.13
N LEU A 203 6.93 17.81 27.88
CA LEU A 203 5.77 16.98 28.21
C LEU A 203 5.36 17.18 29.67
N TRP A 204 4.33 17.98 29.89
CA TRP A 204 3.80 18.20 31.24
C TRP A 204 2.80 17.11 31.64
N VAL A 205 2.66 16.92 32.95
CA VAL A 205 1.62 16.06 33.52
C VAL A 205 0.74 16.91 34.42
N PHE A 206 -0.58 16.77 34.25
CA PHE A 206 -1.52 17.28 35.25
C PHE A 206 -1.48 16.31 36.45
N GLY A 207 -0.58 16.56 37.40
CA GLY A 207 -0.31 15.66 38.50
C GLY A 207 -1.53 15.43 39.39
N GLU A 208 -1.84 14.17 39.70
CA GLU A 208 -2.90 13.79 40.63
C GLU A 208 -2.27 13.63 42.02
N VAL A 209 -2.16 14.74 42.77
CA VAL A 209 -1.27 14.85 43.95
C VAL A 209 -1.89 14.39 45.26
N ALA A 210 -3.21 14.29 45.33
CA ALA A 210 -3.91 13.80 46.50
C ALA A 210 -5.24 13.18 46.09
N ALA A 211 -5.70 12.21 46.87
CA ALA A 211 -7.00 11.59 46.65
C ALA A 211 -7.61 11.10 47.95
N VAL A 212 -8.93 10.94 47.94
CA VAL A 212 -9.70 10.32 49.01
C VAL A 212 -10.68 9.33 48.40
N THR A 213 -10.94 8.21 49.08
CA THR A 213 -11.89 7.19 48.64
C THR A 213 -12.64 6.60 49.84
N GLY A 214 -13.74 5.91 49.57
CA GLY A 214 -14.47 5.15 50.58
C GLY A 214 -13.68 3.95 51.11
N ASN A 215 -13.97 3.55 52.36
CA ASN A 215 -13.36 2.40 53.04
C ASN A 215 -14.39 1.27 53.31
N GLN A 216 -15.45 1.19 52.50
CA GLN A 216 -16.46 0.13 52.60
C GLN A 216 -15.86 -1.21 52.14
N GLU A 217 -16.31 -2.32 52.73
CA GLU A 217 -15.91 -3.68 52.31
C GLU A 217 -16.20 -3.94 50.83
N LYS A 218 -17.34 -3.44 50.34
CA LYS A 218 -17.70 -3.52 48.92
C LYS A 218 -17.07 -2.36 48.14
N VAL A 219 -15.96 -2.65 47.47
CA VAL A 219 -15.23 -1.69 46.62
C VAL A 219 -16.13 -1.03 45.56
N ALA A 220 -17.11 -1.76 45.02
CA ALA A 220 -18.07 -1.24 44.05
C ALA A 220 -18.98 -0.12 44.61
N GLU A 221 -19.22 -0.10 45.94
CA GLU A 221 -19.95 0.95 46.64
C GLU A 221 -18.98 2.07 47.08
N ALA A 222 -17.82 1.68 47.63
CA ALA A 222 -16.79 2.61 48.10
C ALA A 222 -16.34 3.63 47.04
N ARG A 223 -16.24 3.17 45.79
CA ARG A 223 -15.77 3.99 44.67
C ARG A 223 -16.64 5.21 44.38
N HIS A 224 -17.88 5.26 44.88
CA HIS A 224 -18.79 6.37 44.65
C HIS A 224 -18.45 7.63 45.48
N LEU A 225 -17.53 7.54 46.45
CA LEU A 225 -16.99 8.68 47.20
C LEU A 225 -15.59 9.12 46.72
N THR A 226 -15.00 8.38 45.78
CA THR A 226 -13.64 8.67 45.30
C THR A 226 -13.53 10.08 44.73
N CYS A 227 -12.52 10.81 45.16
CA CYS A 227 -12.20 12.16 44.71
C CYS A 227 -10.69 12.32 44.58
N VAL A 228 -10.23 12.98 43.51
CA VAL A 228 -8.81 13.20 43.23
C VAL A 228 -8.57 14.69 43.01
N LEU A 229 -7.56 15.24 43.66
CA LEU A 229 -7.03 16.59 43.41
C LEU A 229 -5.96 16.52 42.33
N ARG A 230 -6.13 17.34 41.30
CA ARG A 230 -5.26 17.40 40.13
C ARG A 230 -4.68 18.81 40.01
N GLU A 231 -3.39 18.94 39.76
CA GLU A 231 -2.75 20.25 39.52
C GLU A 231 -3.42 21.00 38.37
N ASN A 232 -3.68 22.30 38.56
CA ASN A 232 -4.10 23.17 37.49
C ASN A 232 -2.86 23.86 36.88
N LEU A 233 -2.65 23.68 35.57
CA LEU A 233 -1.45 24.16 34.88
C LEU A 233 -1.63 25.53 34.19
N GLU A 234 -2.79 26.17 34.31
CA GLU A 234 -3.08 27.44 33.62
C GLU A 234 -2.13 28.57 34.06
N SER A 235 -1.85 28.69 35.37
CA SER A 235 -0.90 29.71 35.87
C SER A 235 0.49 29.51 35.30
N ARG A 236 0.97 28.26 35.23
CA ARG A 236 2.27 27.92 34.63
C ARG A 236 2.30 28.24 33.13
N ALA A 237 1.20 27.99 32.42
CA ALA A 237 1.10 28.34 31.01
C ALA A 237 1.13 29.86 30.81
N GLU A 238 0.41 30.62 31.63
CA GLU A 238 0.42 32.09 31.60
C GLU A 238 1.83 32.66 31.83
N GLU A 239 2.54 32.17 32.85
CA GLU A 239 3.93 32.56 33.15
C GLU A 239 4.88 32.30 31.96
N ASN A 240 4.63 31.25 31.19
CA ASN A 240 5.40 30.90 29.99
C ASN A 240 4.92 31.60 28.71
N ASN A 241 3.91 32.49 28.79
CA ASN A 241 3.25 33.09 27.61
C ASN A 241 2.70 32.02 26.65
N GLU A 242 2.15 30.95 27.23
CA GLU A 242 1.50 29.82 26.59
C GLU A 242 0.01 29.78 26.94
N THR A 243 -0.77 29.09 26.12
CA THR A 243 -2.16 28.72 26.41
C THR A 243 -2.33 27.23 26.24
N LEU A 244 -3.21 26.65 27.05
CA LEU A 244 -3.51 25.23 27.09
C LEU A 244 -4.79 24.96 26.30
N ILE A 245 -4.67 24.21 25.20
CA ILE A 245 -5.81 23.89 24.34
C ILE A 245 -5.99 22.39 24.26
N LEU A 246 -7.19 21.90 24.53
CA LEU A 246 -7.50 20.49 24.34
C LEU A 246 -7.37 20.09 22.88
N ALA A 247 -6.67 18.98 22.60
CA ALA A 247 -6.55 18.48 21.24
C ALA A 247 -7.92 18.17 20.63
N SER A 248 -8.87 17.64 21.42
CA SER A 248 -10.25 17.44 20.97
C SER A 248 -10.95 18.76 20.62
N ALA A 249 -10.71 19.84 21.36
CA ALA A 249 -11.34 21.13 21.06
C ALA A 249 -10.85 21.73 19.73
N LEU A 250 -9.59 21.48 19.36
CA LEU A 250 -9.04 21.89 18.06
C LEU A 250 -9.75 21.20 16.88
N MET A 251 -10.23 19.97 17.07
CA MET A 251 -10.93 19.18 16.06
C MET A 251 -12.40 19.60 15.89
N GLU A 252 -12.98 20.26 16.88
CA GLU A 252 -14.40 20.67 16.87
C GLU A 252 -14.66 21.86 15.94
N ARG A 253 -15.94 22.04 15.57
CA ARG A 253 -16.41 23.16 14.74
C ARG A 253 -17.32 24.07 15.57
N PRO A 254 -17.18 25.41 15.47
CA PRO A 254 -18.18 26.33 15.99
C PRO A 254 -19.56 26.06 15.37
N LEU A 255 -20.62 26.32 16.13
CA LEU A 255 -21.99 26.16 15.65
C LEU A 255 -22.22 26.97 14.36
N GLY A 256 -22.67 26.31 13.29
CA GLY A 256 -22.90 26.93 11.99
C GLY A 256 -21.65 27.15 11.12
N SER A 257 -20.47 26.76 11.59
CA SER A 257 -19.22 26.81 10.82
C SER A 257 -18.91 25.46 10.17
N HIS A 258 -18.36 25.49 8.95
CA HIS A 258 -17.76 24.34 8.30
C HIS A 258 -16.28 24.15 8.66
N ARG A 259 -15.65 25.17 9.26
CA ARG A 259 -14.25 25.18 9.67
C ARG A 259 -14.10 24.78 11.14
N THR A 260 -13.07 24.01 11.43
CA THR A 260 -12.63 23.60 12.77
C THR A 260 -11.98 24.76 13.54
N TYR A 261 -11.89 24.64 14.86
CA TYR A 261 -11.13 25.60 15.67
C TYR A 261 -9.64 25.62 15.30
N ALA A 262 -9.04 24.51 14.89
CA ALA A 262 -7.68 24.51 14.35
C ALA A 262 -7.56 25.41 13.11
N GLU A 263 -8.48 25.26 12.14
CA GLU A 263 -8.47 26.11 10.95
C GLU A 263 -8.65 27.59 11.26
N ILE A 264 -9.52 27.92 12.22
CA ILE A 264 -9.81 29.30 12.60
C ILE A 264 -8.67 29.91 13.42
N LEU A 265 -8.15 29.21 14.42
CA LEU A 265 -7.15 29.77 15.34
C LEU A 265 -5.77 29.91 14.69
N PHE A 266 -5.45 29.05 13.72
CA PHE A 266 -4.14 29.02 13.05
C PHE A 266 -4.19 29.53 11.60
N ASP A 267 -5.30 30.13 11.19
CA ASP A 267 -5.46 30.74 9.86
C ASP A 267 -5.15 29.76 8.71
N LEU A 268 -5.65 28.53 8.84
CA LEU A 268 -5.42 27.48 7.85
C LEU A 268 -6.46 27.62 6.73
N GLU A 269 -6.04 28.16 5.60
CA GLU A 269 -6.93 28.44 4.45
C GLU A 269 -6.79 27.38 3.35
N THR A 270 -5.58 26.91 3.10
CA THR A 270 -5.26 25.96 2.02
C THR A 270 -4.95 24.55 2.56
N GLU A 271 -4.94 23.54 1.66
CA GLU A 271 -4.46 22.20 2.00
C GLU A 271 -3.00 22.26 2.48
N GLU A 272 -2.15 23.03 1.81
CA GLU A 272 -0.75 23.23 2.14
C GLU A 272 -0.54 23.82 3.54
N ASP A 273 -1.34 24.83 3.94
CA ASP A 273 -1.30 25.41 5.28
C ASP A 273 -1.64 24.37 6.34
N LYS A 274 -2.69 23.58 6.09
CA LYS A 274 -3.11 22.50 6.99
C LYS A 274 -2.01 21.44 7.12
N ILE A 275 -1.41 21.00 6.02
CA ILE A 275 -0.32 20.01 6.04
C ILE A 275 0.88 20.54 6.82
N LYS A 276 1.27 21.80 6.60
CA LYS A 276 2.39 22.43 7.30
C LYS A 276 2.14 22.53 8.80
N TRP A 277 0.96 23.00 9.20
CA TRP A 277 0.58 23.11 10.60
C TRP A 277 0.51 21.74 11.28
N VAL A 278 -0.16 20.76 10.66
CA VAL A 278 -0.26 19.39 11.18
C VAL A 278 1.12 18.76 11.33
N THR A 279 2.02 18.97 10.37
CA THR A 279 3.41 18.48 10.48
C THR A 279 4.11 19.07 11.71
N SER A 280 3.91 20.37 11.97
CA SER A 280 4.46 21.06 13.15
C SER A 280 3.82 20.62 14.48
N TYR A 281 2.60 20.09 14.43
CA TYR A 281 1.88 19.53 15.59
C TYR A 281 2.28 18.08 15.87
N ILE A 282 2.33 17.23 14.84
CA ILE A 282 2.57 15.79 14.95
C ILE A 282 4.01 15.48 15.34
N ARG A 283 4.99 16.21 14.79
CA ARG A 283 6.42 15.96 15.08
C ARG A 283 6.75 16.02 16.58
N PRO A 284 6.43 17.11 17.31
CA PRO A 284 6.63 17.14 18.76
C PRO A 284 5.72 16.15 19.50
N LEU A 285 4.49 15.91 19.03
CA LEU A 285 3.57 14.97 19.68
C LEU A 285 4.12 13.54 19.69
N LEU A 286 4.54 13.02 18.53
CA LEU A 286 5.11 11.68 18.40
C LEU A 286 6.40 11.57 19.21
N ARG A 287 7.31 12.55 19.11
CA ARG A 287 8.55 12.56 19.89
C ARG A 287 8.27 12.44 21.40
N LEU A 288 7.38 13.27 21.92
CA LEU A 288 7.09 13.33 23.35
C LEU A 288 6.28 12.12 23.84
N ALA A 289 5.43 11.55 23.00
CA ALA A 289 4.66 10.37 23.36
C ALA A 289 5.49 9.08 23.36
N LEU A 290 6.46 8.97 22.44
CA LEU A 290 7.26 7.75 22.24
C LEU A 290 8.49 7.69 23.15
N ASP A 291 9.08 8.82 23.54
CA ASP A 291 10.25 8.85 24.45
C ASP A 291 10.02 8.07 25.77
N PRO A 292 8.95 8.33 26.56
CA PRO A 292 8.72 7.59 27.80
C PRO A 292 8.33 6.12 27.54
N LEU A 293 7.71 5.83 26.40
CA LEU A 293 7.36 4.47 26.01
C LEU A 293 8.60 3.63 25.69
N GLN A 294 9.53 4.20 24.91
CA GLN A 294 10.76 3.53 24.51
C GLN A 294 11.69 3.31 25.71
N ARG A 295 11.95 4.37 26.48
CA ARG A 295 12.98 4.35 27.53
C ARG A 295 12.52 3.68 28.82
N PHE A 296 11.26 3.89 29.19
CA PHE A 296 10.72 3.50 30.49
C PHE A 296 9.56 2.50 30.38
N GLY A 297 9.09 2.18 29.17
CA GLY A 297 7.92 1.31 29.00
C GLY A 297 6.62 1.97 29.43
N ILE A 298 6.57 3.30 29.53
CA ILE A 298 5.41 4.04 30.02
C ILE A 298 4.57 4.51 28.83
N GLY A 299 3.44 3.84 28.60
CA GLY A 299 2.45 4.20 27.59
C GLY A 299 1.35 5.08 28.15
N CYS A 300 1.39 6.36 27.78
CA CYS A 300 0.32 7.30 28.12
C CYS A 300 -0.84 7.22 27.13
N GLU A 301 -2.06 7.49 27.61
CA GLU A 301 -3.27 7.45 26.79
C GLU A 301 -3.48 8.79 26.06
N PHE A 302 -2.66 9.04 25.03
CA PHE A 302 -2.67 10.26 24.21
C PHE A 302 -3.90 10.42 23.30
N HIS A 303 -5.09 10.00 23.73
CA HIS A 303 -6.33 10.31 23.01
C HIS A 303 -6.63 11.82 23.09
N ALA A 304 -7.48 12.33 22.20
CA ALA A 304 -7.67 13.77 22.03
C ALA A 304 -8.17 14.50 23.30
N GLN A 305 -9.01 13.86 24.13
CA GLN A 305 -9.48 14.45 25.39
C GLN A 305 -8.42 14.46 26.51
N ASN A 306 -7.40 13.60 26.48
CA ASN A 306 -6.33 13.53 27.49
C ASN A 306 -5.08 14.28 27.08
N THR A 307 -5.06 14.80 25.84
CA THR A 307 -3.94 15.53 25.28
C THR A 307 -4.27 17.02 25.26
N VAL A 308 -3.42 17.83 25.88
CA VAL A 308 -3.51 19.28 25.92
C VAL A 308 -2.31 19.85 25.18
N ALA A 309 -2.54 20.54 24.08
CA ALA A 309 -1.49 21.23 23.33
C ALA A 309 -1.09 22.52 24.05
N ARG A 310 0.21 22.74 24.20
CA ARG A 310 0.78 23.97 24.73
C ARG A 310 1.14 24.89 23.57
N ILE A 311 0.43 26.00 23.44
CA ILE A 311 0.55 26.91 22.29
C ILE A 311 1.11 28.25 22.75
N CYS A 312 2.14 28.75 22.09
CA CYS A 312 2.65 30.10 22.38
C CYS A 312 1.61 31.15 21.96
N ARG A 313 1.23 32.06 22.87
CA ARG A 313 0.22 33.10 22.59
C ARG A 313 0.65 34.11 21.54
N LYS A 314 1.96 34.34 21.41
CA LYS A 314 2.53 35.32 20.46
C LYS A 314 2.73 34.74 19.07
N THR A 315 3.35 33.55 18.98
CA THR A 315 3.76 32.98 17.68
C THR A 315 2.80 31.91 17.16
N LYS A 316 1.82 31.49 17.95
CA LYS A 316 0.96 30.32 17.70
C LYS A 316 1.74 29.00 17.52
N ALA A 317 3.03 28.95 17.86
CA ALA A 317 3.81 27.73 17.74
C ALA A 317 3.43 26.70 18.81
N VAL A 318 3.43 25.42 18.44
CA VAL A 318 3.30 24.30 19.39
C VAL A 318 4.60 24.19 20.19
N LYS A 319 4.52 24.44 21.50
CA LYS A 319 5.66 24.40 22.42
C LYS A 319 5.87 23.04 23.07
N GLY A 320 4.82 22.23 23.12
CA GLY A 320 4.84 20.91 23.75
C GLY A 320 3.42 20.44 24.04
N PHE A 321 3.31 19.45 24.92
CA PHE A 321 2.03 18.87 25.30
C PHE A 321 1.95 18.68 26.81
N ALA A 322 0.72 18.57 27.30
CA ALA A 322 0.45 18.12 28.65
C ALA A 322 -0.54 16.95 28.60
N VAL A 323 -0.31 15.94 29.43
CA VAL A 323 -1.18 14.75 29.52
C VAL A 323 -1.91 14.71 30.86
N ARG A 324 -3.14 14.20 30.83
CA ARG A 324 -4.00 14.02 32.01
C ARG A 324 -4.65 12.64 32.03
N ASP A 325 -5.28 12.33 33.16
CA ASP A 325 -5.95 11.06 33.47
C ASP A 325 -5.00 9.86 33.66
N LEU A 326 -4.36 9.82 34.84
CA LEU A 326 -3.28 8.88 35.14
C LEU A 326 -3.77 7.43 35.28
N ALA A 327 -5.05 7.24 35.59
CA ALA A 327 -5.68 5.91 35.63
C ALA A 327 -5.69 5.20 34.27
N GLY A 328 -5.51 5.96 33.17
CA GLY A 328 -5.42 5.44 31.81
C GLY A 328 -4.02 4.95 31.41
N ILE A 329 -2.99 5.25 32.20
CA ILE A 329 -1.60 4.91 31.85
C ILE A 329 -1.38 3.40 31.95
N LYS A 330 -0.54 2.86 31.05
CA LYS A 330 -0.03 1.49 31.14
C LYS A 330 1.49 1.46 31.16
N ILE A 331 2.04 0.66 32.07
CA ILE A 331 3.48 0.61 32.33
C ILE A 331 3.95 -0.82 32.12
N HIS A 332 4.96 -0.99 31.26
CA HIS A 332 5.66 -2.26 31.14
C HIS A 332 6.64 -2.40 32.31
N LYS A 333 6.22 -3.11 33.34
CA LYS A 333 6.94 -3.21 34.63
C LYS A 333 8.39 -3.68 34.45
N PRO A 334 8.70 -4.73 33.65
CA PRO A 334 10.09 -5.15 33.44
C PRO A 334 10.99 -4.10 32.78
N THR A 335 10.45 -3.18 31.96
CA THR A 335 11.27 -2.09 31.39
C THR A 335 11.58 -1.03 32.44
N LEU A 336 10.58 -0.64 33.24
CA LEU A 336 10.77 0.37 34.27
C LEU A 336 11.69 -0.11 35.41
N GLU A 337 11.55 -1.38 35.84
CA GLU A 337 12.42 -1.97 36.87
C GLU A 337 13.89 -2.02 36.46
N ARG A 338 14.17 -2.30 35.17
CA ARG A 338 15.54 -2.30 34.63
C ARG A 338 16.24 -0.95 34.72
N GLN A 339 15.49 0.16 34.72
CA GLN A 339 16.06 1.50 34.86
C GLN A 339 16.50 1.80 36.31
N GLY A 340 15.91 1.10 37.29
CA GLY A 340 16.19 1.29 38.72
C GLY A 340 15.66 2.62 39.29
N GLY A 341 15.63 2.74 40.62
CA GLY A 341 15.35 4.02 41.29
C GLY A 341 13.86 4.42 41.45
N PHE A 342 12.92 3.53 41.14
CA PHE A 342 11.48 3.74 41.31
C PHE A 342 10.86 2.72 42.26
N ASP A 343 10.02 3.16 43.18
CA ASP A 343 9.18 2.28 44.01
C ASP A 343 7.89 1.95 43.24
N LEU A 344 7.72 0.68 42.89
CA LEU A 344 6.57 0.21 42.11
C LEU A 344 5.53 -0.54 42.97
N SER A 345 5.71 -0.57 44.30
CA SER A 345 4.88 -1.35 45.22
C SER A 345 3.38 -1.00 45.13
N ASN A 346 3.07 0.28 44.91
CA ASN A 346 1.70 0.78 44.91
C ASN A 346 1.07 0.92 43.51
N ILE A 347 1.84 0.85 42.41
CA ILE A 347 1.31 1.12 41.05
C ILE A 347 0.85 -0.12 40.28
N GLY A 348 0.77 -1.28 40.95
CA GLY A 348 0.43 -2.58 40.35
C GLY A 348 -0.73 -2.57 39.34
N PRO A 349 -1.87 -1.89 39.58
CA PRO A 349 -2.99 -1.82 38.63
C PRO A 349 -2.67 -1.19 37.25
N LEU A 350 -1.61 -0.39 37.17
CA LEU A 350 -1.14 0.25 35.93
C LEU A 350 -0.15 -0.64 35.17
N CYS A 351 0.45 -1.62 35.84
CA CYS A 351 1.50 -2.45 35.29
C CYS A 351 0.98 -3.57 34.37
N SER A 352 1.84 -3.98 33.42
CA SER A 352 1.71 -5.13 32.53
C SER A 352 3.09 -5.76 32.37
N ASP A 353 3.14 -7.08 32.29
CA ASP A 353 4.36 -7.83 31.94
C ASP A 353 4.46 -8.06 30.41
N ASP A 354 3.45 -7.60 29.67
CA ASP A 354 3.36 -7.67 28.22
C ASP A 354 3.51 -6.27 27.63
N LEU A 355 4.64 -6.05 26.94
CA LEU A 355 4.99 -4.79 26.30
C LEU A 355 4.09 -4.49 25.09
N HIS A 356 3.65 -5.52 24.35
CA HIS A 356 2.79 -5.34 23.18
C HIS A 356 1.43 -4.76 23.59
N ARG A 357 0.88 -5.15 24.75
CA ARG A 357 -0.34 -4.52 25.29
C ARG A 357 -0.18 -3.02 25.57
N VAL A 358 1.01 -2.58 25.96
CA VAL A 358 1.29 -1.16 26.16
C VAL A 358 1.37 -0.46 24.80
N TRP A 359 2.02 -1.08 23.83
CA TRP A 359 2.11 -0.59 22.44
C TRP A 359 0.76 -0.49 21.76
N ASP A 360 -0.10 -1.51 21.86
CA ASP A 360 -1.47 -1.51 21.33
C ASP A 360 -2.27 -0.33 21.86
N ARG A 361 -2.19 -0.08 23.18
CA ARG A 361 -2.89 1.02 23.81
C ARG A 361 -2.40 2.37 23.32
N VAL A 362 -1.08 2.56 23.21
CA VAL A 362 -0.50 3.80 22.69
C VAL A 362 -0.85 3.97 21.22
N HIS A 363 -0.71 2.93 20.39
CA HIS A 363 -1.05 2.99 18.98
C HIS A 363 -2.52 3.39 18.77
N HIS A 364 -3.45 2.76 19.48
CA HIS A 364 -4.86 3.12 19.42
C HIS A 364 -5.11 4.58 19.87
N ALA A 365 -4.58 4.99 21.02
CA ALA A 365 -4.83 6.32 21.57
C ALA A 365 -4.18 7.45 20.75
N LEU A 366 -2.93 7.26 20.35
CA LEU A 366 -2.10 8.26 19.67
C LEU A 366 -2.34 8.29 18.15
N ILE A 367 -2.23 7.14 17.48
CA ILE A 367 -2.29 7.07 16.02
C ILE A 367 -3.74 7.06 15.55
N GLN A 368 -4.56 6.13 16.04
CA GLN A 368 -5.92 5.94 15.51
C GLN A 368 -6.88 7.03 16.03
N ASN A 369 -6.84 7.36 17.33
CA ASN A 369 -7.81 8.28 17.93
C ASN A 369 -7.37 9.75 17.90
N ASN A 370 -6.09 10.08 18.12
CA ASN A 370 -5.67 11.48 18.13
C ASN A 370 -5.26 11.96 16.73
N ILE A 371 -4.17 11.41 16.17
CA ILE A 371 -3.68 11.80 14.85
C ILE A 371 -4.73 11.51 13.78
N GLY A 372 -5.30 10.30 13.76
CA GLY A 372 -6.34 9.91 12.81
C GLY A 372 -7.52 10.88 12.78
N TYR A 373 -8.13 11.20 13.93
CA TYR A 373 -9.25 12.15 13.96
C TYR A 373 -8.83 13.60 13.70
N MET A 374 -7.60 14.01 14.01
CA MET A 374 -7.10 15.33 13.59
C MET A 374 -7.07 15.44 12.07
N LEU A 375 -6.55 14.42 11.38
CA LEU A 375 -6.49 14.38 9.92
C LEU A 375 -7.89 14.33 9.30
N TYR A 376 -8.80 13.56 9.91
CA TYR A 376 -10.23 13.55 9.54
C TYR A 376 -10.84 14.94 9.64
N ALA A 377 -10.70 15.60 10.79
CA ALA A 377 -11.34 16.88 11.07
C ALA A 377 -10.89 17.99 10.11
N LEU A 378 -9.61 17.95 9.70
CA LEU A 378 -9.00 18.88 8.76
C LEU A 378 -9.20 18.51 7.28
N ASP A 379 -9.84 17.37 7.01
CA ASP A 379 -10.07 16.81 5.66
C ASP A 379 -8.79 16.41 4.92
N LEU A 380 -7.76 15.95 5.64
CA LEU A 380 -6.44 15.61 5.11
C LEU A 380 -6.19 14.11 4.88
N GLU A 381 -7.06 13.26 5.42
CA GLU A 381 -6.91 11.79 5.36
C GLU A 381 -7.17 11.18 3.98
N LYS A 382 -7.78 11.94 3.06
CA LYS A 382 -8.18 11.49 1.72
C LYS A 382 -6.98 11.11 0.83
N THR A 383 -5.79 11.63 1.14
CA THR A 383 -4.56 11.36 0.38
C THR A 383 -3.47 10.79 1.29
N ASP A 384 -2.52 10.05 0.71
CA ASP A 384 -1.40 9.48 1.47
C ASP A 384 -0.33 10.53 1.86
N LYS A 385 -0.46 11.79 1.38
CA LYS A 385 0.52 12.86 1.58
C LYS A 385 0.86 13.07 3.07
N VAL A 386 -0.16 13.15 3.92
CA VAL A 386 0.06 13.46 5.35
C VAL A 386 0.42 12.20 6.15
N TRP A 387 -0.16 11.05 5.81
CA TRP A 387 0.27 9.78 6.41
C TRP A 387 1.72 9.44 6.06
N ALA A 388 2.23 9.86 4.89
CA ALA A 388 3.65 9.76 4.55
C ALA A 388 4.53 10.58 5.50
N VAL A 389 4.09 11.78 5.90
CA VAL A 389 4.77 12.59 6.91
C VAL A 389 4.76 11.88 8.27
N VAL A 390 3.61 11.35 8.70
CA VAL A 390 3.52 10.60 9.97
C VAL A 390 4.50 9.43 9.99
N ARG A 391 4.56 8.65 8.90
CA ARG A 391 5.48 7.52 8.76
C ARG A 391 6.94 7.96 8.72
N SER A 392 7.25 9.04 8.01
CA SER A 392 8.61 9.60 7.98
C SER A 392 9.06 10.04 9.38
N VAL A 393 8.21 10.76 10.11
CA VAL A 393 8.53 11.18 11.49
C VAL A 393 8.70 9.96 12.41
N LEU A 394 7.85 8.94 12.28
CA LEU A 394 8.00 7.69 13.04
C LEU A 394 9.31 6.96 12.72
N TYR A 395 9.67 6.89 11.43
CA TYR A 395 10.92 6.31 10.98
C TYR A 395 12.12 7.07 11.56
N ASP A 396 12.15 8.38 11.42
CA ASP A 396 13.22 9.24 11.95
C ASP A 396 13.39 9.10 13.47
N LEU A 397 12.30 8.87 14.21
CA LEU A 397 12.33 8.73 15.67
C LEU A 397 12.75 7.34 16.15
N LEU A 398 12.47 6.28 15.38
CA LEU A 398 12.56 4.90 15.88
C LEU A 398 13.48 3.98 15.07
N ALA A 399 13.63 4.17 13.76
CA ALA A 399 14.31 3.20 12.89
C ALA A 399 15.83 3.12 13.14
N ASP A 400 16.47 4.26 13.39
CA ASP A 400 17.90 4.35 13.73
C ASP A 400 18.15 4.25 15.25
N GLY A 401 17.12 3.91 16.03
CA GLY A 401 17.18 3.77 17.48
C GLY A 401 17.82 2.46 17.95
N ASP A 402 17.73 2.20 19.26
CA ASP A 402 18.11 0.92 19.83
C ASP A 402 17.17 -0.22 19.39
N HIS A 403 17.53 -1.48 19.69
CA HIS A 403 16.72 -2.65 19.32
C HIS A 403 15.25 -2.51 19.77
N MET A 404 15.00 -1.86 20.91
CA MET A 404 13.65 -1.60 21.42
C MET A 404 12.86 -0.63 20.51
N ALA A 405 13.49 0.46 20.06
CA ALA A 405 12.87 1.37 19.10
C ALA A 405 12.62 0.71 17.74
N GLN A 406 13.55 -0.12 17.26
CA GLN A 406 13.37 -0.88 16.02
C GLN A 406 12.20 -1.86 16.11
N ASP A 407 12.10 -2.63 17.20
CA ASP A 407 10.98 -3.54 17.45
C ASP A 407 9.64 -2.77 17.51
N MET A 408 9.63 -1.64 18.21
CA MET A 408 8.45 -0.78 18.29
C MET A 408 8.04 -0.23 16.92
N TYR A 409 9.01 0.23 16.12
CA TYR A 409 8.74 0.70 14.76
C TYR A 409 8.11 -0.41 13.92
N HIS A 410 8.71 -1.60 13.91
CA HIS A 410 8.20 -2.76 13.19
C HIS A 410 6.80 -3.16 13.65
N TYR A 411 6.52 -3.06 14.95
CA TYR A 411 5.21 -3.32 15.51
C TYR A 411 4.17 -2.29 15.04
N PHE A 412 4.51 -1.00 15.10
CA PHE A 412 3.59 0.10 14.77
C PHE A 412 3.25 0.17 13.26
N VAL A 413 4.06 -0.45 12.39
CA VAL A 413 3.82 -0.48 10.94
C VAL A 413 3.32 -1.83 10.41
N GLN A 414 2.89 -2.74 11.29
CA GLN A 414 2.27 -4.01 10.91
C GLN A 414 1.03 -3.80 10.02
N ASP A 415 0.68 -4.80 9.21
CA ASP A 415 -0.44 -4.74 8.25
C ASP A 415 -1.79 -4.43 8.90
N THR A 416 -2.00 -4.94 10.10
CA THR A 416 -3.20 -4.72 10.89
C THR A 416 -2.83 -4.40 12.32
N MET A 417 -3.64 -3.57 12.97
CA MET A 417 -3.49 -3.24 14.38
C MET A 417 -4.80 -3.49 15.13
N PRO A 418 -4.74 -3.85 16.42
CA PRO A 418 -5.93 -3.94 17.26
C PRO A 418 -6.68 -2.59 17.29
N PHE A 419 -8.00 -2.67 17.20
CA PHE A 419 -8.91 -1.53 17.30
C PHE A 419 -10.02 -1.82 18.30
N LYS A 420 -10.31 -0.86 19.16
CA LYS A 420 -11.27 -1.02 20.25
C LYS A 420 -12.71 -0.88 19.75
N CYS A 421 -13.51 -1.94 19.91
CA CYS A 421 -14.87 -2.00 19.40
C CYS A 421 -15.89 -1.49 20.42
N PHE A 422 -15.95 -0.17 20.65
CA PHE A 422 -16.79 0.43 21.70
C PHE A 422 -18.28 0.05 21.62
N LEU A 423 -18.85 -0.04 20.41
CA LEU A 423 -20.26 -0.43 20.22
C LEU A 423 -20.50 -1.92 20.53
N ASN A 424 -19.60 -2.81 20.08
CA ASN A 424 -19.69 -4.24 20.39
C ASN A 424 -19.56 -4.51 21.88
N MET A 425 -18.68 -3.77 22.57
CA MET A 425 -18.59 -3.82 24.02
C MET A 425 -19.94 -3.50 24.67
N ARG A 426 -20.64 -2.45 24.21
CA ARG A 426 -21.99 -2.12 24.72
C ARG A 426 -23.01 -3.21 24.43
N MET A 427 -23.11 -3.66 23.19
CA MET A 427 -24.09 -4.69 22.82
C MET A 427 -23.89 -5.96 23.66
N SER A 428 -22.64 -6.37 23.92
CA SER A 428 -22.35 -7.57 24.71
C SER A 428 -22.84 -7.50 26.17
N VAL A 429 -22.92 -6.30 26.75
CA VAL A 429 -23.41 -6.06 28.12
C VAL A 429 -24.93 -6.21 28.17
N SER A 430 -25.63 -5.71 27.15
CA SER A 430 -27.09 -5.85 27.01
C SER A 430 -27.55 -7.31 26.87
N PHE A 431 -26.65 -8.24 26.52
CA PHE A 431 -26.93 -9.68 26.42
C PHE A 431 -26.44 -10.50 27.63
N GLY A 432 -26.23 -9.87 28.79
CA GLY A 432 -25.98 -10.57 30.07
C GLY A 432 -24.53 -11.00 30.32
N ASN A 433 -23.57 -10.55 29.51
CA ASN A 433 -22.14 -10.78 29.77
C ASN A 433 -21.51 -9.57 30.49
N SER A 434 -20.46 -9.81 31.29
CA SER A 434 -19.64 -8.73 31.85
C SER A 434 -19.01 -7.88 30.74
N ILE A 435 -18.69 -6.60 31.02
CA ILE A 435 -17.97 -5.71 30.07
C ILE A 435 -16.60 -6.34 29.77
N ALA A 436 -16.54 -7.17 28.74
CA ALA A 436 -15.29 -7.69 28.20
C ALA A 436 -14.71 -6.68 27.22
N LEU A 437 -13.40 -6.46 27.28
CA LEU A 437 -12.69 -5.72 26.24
C LEU A 437 -12.91 -6.47 24.91
N ARG A 438 -13.41 -5.76 23.90
CA ARG A 438 -13.59 -6.30 22.55
C ARG A 438 -12.73 -5.50 21.60
N GLU A 439 -11.81 -6.21 20.95
CA GLU A 439 -10.92 -5.65 19.94
C GLU A 439 -11.09 -6.43 18.65
N LYS A 440 -10.83 -5.75 17.53
CA LYS A 440 -10.76 -6.33 16.20
C LYS A 440 -9.52 -5.81 15.52
N ASN A 441 -8.80 -6.67 14.81
CA ASN A 441 -7.71 -6.21 13.94
C ASN A 441 -8.29 -5.49 12.72
N VAL A 442 -7.82 -4.26 12.49
CA VAL A 442 -8.19 -3.42 11.34
C VAL A 442 -6.95 -3.09 10.51
N PRO A 443 -7.09 -2.81 9.20
CA PRO A 443 -5.97 -2.34 8.38
C PRO A 443 -5.27 -1.16 9.03
N ASN A 444 -3.94 -1.21 9.08
CA ASN A 444 -3.15 -0.17 9.70
C ASN A 444 -2.81 0.93 8.69
N VAL A 445 -3.18 2.17 8.99
CA VAL A 445 -2.86 3.37 8.18
C VAL A 445 -1.35 3.63 8.06
N LEU A 446 -0.55 3.09 8.99
CA LEU A 446 0.91 3.16 8.96
C LEU A 446 1.54 2.01 8.15
N SER A 447 0.77 0.98 7.77
CA SER A 447 1.28 -0.09 6.92
C SER A 447 1.58 0.45 5.53
N LYS A 448 2.88 0.59 5.23
CA LYS A 448 3.34 0.54 3.85
C LYS A 448 3.42 -0.93 3.46
N ARG A 449 2.30 -1.57 3.16
CA ARG A 449 2.35 -2.43 1.98
C ARG A 449 2.51 -1.46 0.83
N PRO A 450 3.68 -1.37 0.16
CA PRO A 450 3.60 -0.91 -1.21
C PRO A 450 2.56 -1.84 -1.83
N ARG A 451 1.50 -1.27 -2.41
CA ARG A 451 0.53 -2.01 -3.23
C ARG A 451 1.25 -2.44 -4.51
N TRP A 452 2.37 -3.13 -4.34
CA TRP A 452 3.38 -3.48 -5.31
C TRP A 452 3.31 -4.98 -5.43
N LEU A 453 3.03 -5.42 -6.66
CA LEU A 453 2.70 -6.78 -7.02
C LEU A 453 1.48 -7.36 -6.29
N THR A 454 0.59 -6.50 -5.80
CA THR A 454 -0.75 -6.91 -5.29
C THR A 454 -1.72 -7.03 -6.47
N GLN A 455 -2.43 -8.15 -6.56
CA GLN A 455 -3.43 -8.35 -7.62
C GLN A 455 -4.74 -7.59 -7.36
N LEU A 456 -5.33 -7.10 -8.44
CA LEU A 456 -6.58 -6.33 -8.45
C LEU A 456 -7.73 -7.14 -9.06
N SER A 457 -8.89 -7.14 -8.39
CA SER A 457 -10.17 -7.42 -9.05
C SER A 457 -10.70 -6.13 -9.67
N LEU A 458 -10.82 -6.09 -11.00
CA LEU A 458 -11.24 -4.89 -11.73
C LEU A 458 -12.77 -4.70 -11.65
N ALA A 459 -13.53 -5.79 -11.65
CA ALA A 459 -14.97 -5.80 -11.51
C ALA A 459 -15.41 -5.24 -10.14
N ALA A 460 -14.67 -5.56 -9.07
CA ALA A 460 -14.93 -5.05 -7.73
C ALA A 460 -14.53 -3.57 -7.55
N ALA A 461 -13.60 -3.07 -8.37
CA ALA A 461 -13.08 -1.70 -8.27
C ALA A 461 -13.99 -0.63 -8.91
N LYS A 462 -15.20 -1.00 -9.40
CA LYS A 462 -16.15 -0.04 -10.00
C LYS A 462 -16.68 0.97 -8.96
N GLY A 463 -16.18 2.21 -9.01
CA GLY A 463 -16.78 3.37 -8.31
C GLY A 463 -16.38 3.57 -6.85
N THR A 464 -15.36 2.87 -6.33
CA THR A 464 -14.83 3.11 -4.98
C THR A 464 -13.32 3.32 -5.01
N ALA A 465 -12.80 4.19 -4.14
CA ALA A 465 -11.35 4.35 -3.93
C ALA A 465 -10.69 3.09 -3.29
N ASN A 466 -11.46 2.04 -3.04
CA ASN A 466 -11.04 0.83 -2.36
C ASN A 466 -10.66 -0.26 -3.37
N ILE A 467 -9.35 -0.48 -3.46
CA ILE A 467 -8.74 -1.59 -4.20
C ILE A 467 -9.08 -2.91 -3.51
N MET A 468 -9.79 -3.80 -4.21
CA MET A 468 -10.10 -5.15 -3.72
C MET A 468 -9.22 -6.19 -4.41
N MET A 469 -8.73 -7.14 -3.61
CA MET A 469 -7.92 -8.25 -4.10
C MET A 469 -8.83 -9.42 -4.51
N PRO A 470 -8.42 -10.25 -5.50
CA PRO A 470 -9.25 -11.35 -5.99
C PRO A 470 -9.64 -12.37 -4.93
N GLN A 471 -8.83 -12.57 -3.89
CA GLN A 471 -9.16 -13.47 -2.78
C GLN A 471 -10.23 -12.94 -1.82
N ASP A 472 -10.49 -11.63 -1.83
CA ASP A 472 -11.40 -10.96 -0.91
C ASP A 472 -12.79 -10.72 -1.51
N VAL A 473 -13.00 -11.14 -2.76
CA VAL A 473 -14.27 -10.96 -3.50
C VAL A 473 -14.97 -12.29 -3.70
N GLU A 474 -16.27 -12.27 -4.00
CA GLU A 474 -17.05 -13.48 -4.27
C GLU A 474 -16.69 -14.12 -5.62
N ARG A 475 -17.00 -15.41 -5.79
CA ARG A 475 -16.66 -16.18 -7.00
C ARG A 475 -17.31 -15.61 -8.26
N GLU A 476 -18.49 -15.04 -8.12
CA GLU A 476 -19.27 -14.42 -9.19
C GLU A 476 -18.55 -13.18 -9.73
N ILE A 477 -17.97 -12.37 -8.85
CA ILE A 477 -17.18 -11.18 -9.25
C ILE A 477 -15.90 -11.61 -9.98
N ARG A 478 -15.23 -12.65 -9.49
CA ARG A 478 -14.06 -13.25 -10.18
C ARG A 478 -14.41 -13.79 -11.57
N ALA A 479 -15.60 -14.38 -11.72
CA ALA A 479 -16.07 -14.85 -13.03
C ALA A 479 -16.28 -13.69 -14.00
N ILE A 480 -16.81 -12.56 -13.53
CA ILE A 480 -16.97 -11.33 -14.33
C ILE A 480 -15.61 -10.79 -14.79
N ASP A 481 -14.61 -10.71 -13.91
CA ASP A 481 -13.25 -10.31 -14.28
C ASP A 481 -12.67 -11.18 -15.39
N LYS A 482 -12.79 -12.51 -15.23
CA LYS A 482 -12.31 -13.48 -16.22
C LYS A 482 -13.04 -13.36 -17.56
N GLU A 483 -14.35 -13.19 -17.53
CA GLU A 483 -15.15 -13.01 -18.74
C GLU A 483 -14.79 -11.70 -19.45
N ALA A 484 -14.65 -10.60 -18.70
CA ALA A 484 -14.30 -9.30 -19.24
C ALA A 484 -12.95 -9.30 -19.97
N ILE A 485 -11.89 -9.85 -19.36
CA ILE A 485 -10.58 -9.90 -20.02
C ILE A 485 -10.61 -10.82 -21.24
N THR A 486 -11.31 -11.96 -21.16
CA THR A 486 -11.42 -12.93 -22.26
C THR A 486 -12.19 -12.34 -23.45
N ALA A 487 -13.29 -11.64 -23.18
CA ALA A 487 -14.09 -10.97 -24.20
C ALA A 487 -13.29 -9.84 -24.88
N ASN A 488 -12.60 -9.00 -24.10
CA ASN A 488 -11.77 -7.93 -24.65
C ASN A 488 -10.61 -8.49 -25.49
N LEU A 489 -9.92 -9.53 -25.03
CA LEU A 489 -8.88 -10.20 -25.82
C LEU A 489 -9.42 -10.74 -27.14
N THR A 490 -10.59 -11.39 -27.09
CA THR A 490 -11.25 -11.91 -28.30
C THR A 490 -11.55 -10.77 -29.28
N ASN A 491 -12.05 -9.64 -28.79
CA ASN A 491 -12.34 -8.47 -29.61
C ASN A 491 -11.09 -7.85 -30.23
N CYS A 492 -9.97 -7.78 -29.49
CA CYS A 492 -8.70 -7.23 -30.01
C CYS A 492 -8.09 -8.13 -31.09
N VAL A 493 -8.26 -9.46 -30.97
CA VAL A 493 -7.66 -10.46 -31.86
C VAL A 493 -8.51 -10.74 -33.11
N ARG A 494 -9.84 -10.78 -32.96
CA ARG A 494 -10.80 -11.21 -33.99
C ARG A 494 -10.63 -10.52 -35.36
N PRO A 495 -10.30 -9.22 -35.46
CA PRO A 495 -10.08 -8.58 -36.76
C PRO A 495 -8.87 -9.13 -37.53
N TYR A 496 -7.91 -9.73 -36.82
CA TYR A 496 -6.58 -10.03 -37.34
C TYR A 496 -6.24 -11.53 -37.38
N GLY A 497 -6.96 -12.37 -36.66
CA GLY A 497 -6.74 -13.81 -36.70
C GLY A 497 -7.27 -14.54 -35.47
N THR A 498 -6.54 -15.58 -35.06
CA THR A 498 -6.92 -16.46 -33.95
C THR A 498 -6.19 -16.11 -32.65
N ILE A 499 -6.84 -16.40 -31.52
CA ILE A 499 -6.26 -16.18 -30.19
C ILE A 499 -5.14 -17.21 -29.97
N PRO A 500 -3.92 -16.78 -29.58
CA PRO A 500 -2.83 -17.72 -29.35
C PRO A 500 -3.08 -18.58 -28.12
N ASP A 501 -2.60 -19.82 -28.11
CA ASP A 501 -2.74 -20.74 -26.98
C ASP A 501 -2.12 -20.21 -25.67
N THR A 502 -1.13 -19.32 -25.78
CA THR A 502 -0.53 -18.62 -24.64
C THR A 502 -1.53 -17.77 -23.85
N SER A 503 -2.68 -17.41 -24.44
CA SER A 503 -3.78 -16.73 -23.74
C SER A 503 -4.34 -17.53 -22.56
N ARG A 504 -4.23 -18.87 -22.58
CA ARG A 504 -4.77 -19.74 -21.52
C ARG A 504 -4.04 -19.58 -20.19
N THR A 505 -2.81 -19.07 -20.19
CA THR A 505 -2.03 -18.85 -18.98
C THR A 505 -2.15 -17.43 -18.42
N LEU A 506 -2.87 -16.54 -19.13
CA LEU A 506 -3.08 -15.16 -18.69
C LEU A 506 -4.01 -15.12 -17.47
N ASN A 507 -3.51 -14.53 -16.40
CA ASN A 507 -4.27 -14.26 -15.20
C ASN A 507 -5.16 -13.03 -15.41
N PRO A 508 -6.45 -13.07 -15.07
CA PRO A 508 -7.36 -11.93 -15.26
C PRO A 508 -7.08 -10.75 -14.32
N TYR A 509 -6.33 -10.97 -13.23
CA TYR A 509 -6.09 -9.95 -12.20
C TYR A 509 -4.72 -9.30 -12.41
N PRO A 510 -4.65 -8.04 -12.88
CA PRO A 510 -3.38 -7.35 -13.05
C PRO A 510 -2.74 -7.07 -11.68
N ALA A 511 -1.41 -7.05 -11.66
CA ALA A 511 -0.62 -6.70 -10.49
C ALA A 511 -0.35 -5.18 -10.45
N LEU A 512 -0.60 -4.54 -9.31
CA LEU A 512 -0.29 -3.12 -9.13
C LEU A 512 1.21 -2.86 -9.03
N LEU A 513 1.69 -1.82 -9.71
CA LEU A 513 3.05 -1.32 -9.63
C LEU A 513 3.06 0.17 -9.31
N PRO A 514 4.02 0.68 -8.51
CA PRO A 514 4.30 2.10 -8.43
C PRO A 514 4.68 2.66 -9.80
N GLN A 515 4.18 3.85 -10.15
CA GLN A 515 4.57 4.53 -11.38
C GLN A 515 6.10 4.73 -11.46
N GLN A 516 6.73 5.03 -10.32
CA GLN A 516 8.18 5.20 -10.22
C GLN A 516 8.96 3.96 -10.69
N PHE A 517 8.44 2.75 -10.47
CA PHE A 517 9.09 1.52 -10.91
C PHE A 517 9.22 1.46 -12.45
N ILE A 518 8.21 1.96 -13.18
CA ILE A 518 8.24 2.01 -14.65
C ILE A 518 9.24 3.08 -15.12
N THR A 519 9.25 4.25 -14.47
CA THR A 519 10.20 5.32 -14.75
C THR A 519 11.65 4.88 -14.51
N ASP A 520 11.90 4.12 -13.44
CA ASP A 520 13.23 3.59 -13.13
C ASP A 520 13.71 2.56 -14.16
N LEU A 521 12.79 1.73 -14.69
CA LEU A 521 13.08 0.80 -15.79
C LEU A 521 13.43 1.53 -17.09
N GLU A 522 12.70 2.59 -17.44
CA GLU A 522 12.97 3.41 -18.62
C GLU A 522 14.36 4.06 -18.52
N ARG A 523 14.65 4.72 -17.38
CA ARG A 523 15.96 5.31 -17.09
C ARG A 523 17.08 4.27 -17.12
N PHE A 524 16.87 3.09 -16.54
CA PHE A 524 17.84 2.01 -16.57
C PHE A 524 18.13 1.56 -18.00
N ASN A 525 17.10 1.39 -18.85
CA ASN A 525 17.28 0.95 -20.23
C ASN A 525 18.04 1.98 -21.07
N GLU A 526 17.78 3.28 -20.88
CA GLU A 526 18.55 4.34 -21.55
C GLU A 526 20.05 4.19 -21.27
N VAL A 527 20.41 3.93 -20.01
CA VAL A 527 21.81 3.73 -19.61
C VAL A 527 22.37 2.41 -20.14
N LEU A 528 21.57 1.33 -20.11
CA LEU A 528 21.96 0.05 -20.69
C LEU A 528 22.24 0.19 -22.19
N ALA A 529 21.44 0.99 -22.90
CA ALA A 529 21.61 1.28 -24.31
C ALA A 529 22.90 2.06 -24.61
N LEU A 530 23.25 3.04 -23.79
CA LEU A 530 24.54 3.73 -23.92
C LEU A 530 25.72 2.75 -23.82
N ALA A 531 25.64 1.78 -22.90
CA ALA A 531 26.70 0.77 -22.74
C ALA A 531 26.84 -0.13 -23.97
N TYR A 532 25.76 -0.76 -24.45
CA TYR A 532 25.87 -1.67 -25.59
C TYR A 532 26.07 -0.94 -26.93
N ASN A 533 25.61 0.30 -27.07
CA ASN A 533 25.88 1.14 -28.26
C ASN A 533 27.35 1.56 -28.35
N ASN A 534 28.06 1.54 -27.23
CA ASN A 534 29.50 1.77 -27.23
C ASN A 534 30.29 0.46 -27.40
N ILE A 535 29.93 -0.62 -26.69
CA ILE A 535 30.70 -1.88 -26.67
C ILE A 535 30.62 -2.61 -28.02
N ILE A 536 29.43 -2.77 -28.59
CA ILE A 536 29.23 -3.65 -29.76
C ILE A 536 29.93 -3.11 -31.02
N PRO A 537 29.84 -1.81 -31.38
CA PRO A 537 30.54 -1.30 -32.56
C PRO A 537 32.06 -1.34 -32.47
N ARG A 538 32.64 -1.44 -31.27
CA ARG A 538 34.10 -1.54 -31.07
C ARG A 538 34.58 -2.96 -30.81
N TRP A 539 33.69 -3.96 -30.92
CA TRP A 539 33.96 -5.34 -30.51
C TRP A 539 35.26 -5.91 -31.04
N TRP A 540 35.57 -5.65 -32.31
CA TRP A 540 36.81 -6.10 -32.98
C TRP A 540 37.89 -5.00 -33.07
N LYS A 541 37.49 -3.74 -32.96
CA LYS A 541 38.36 -2.56 -33.17
C LYS A 541 39.13 -2.17 -31.91
N ASP A 542 38.59 -2.47 -30.74
CA ASP A 542 39.23 -2.18 -29.46
C ASP A 542 40.17 -3.32 -29.02
N THR A 543 41.44 -3.18 -29.37
CA THR A 543 42.49 -4.17 -29.07
C THR A 543 42.90 -4.18 -27.60
N GLU A 544 42.57 -3.14 -26.83
CA GLU A 544 42.85 -3.06 -25.40
C GLU A 544 41.78 -3.81 -24.59
N ALA A 545 40.49 -3.62 -24.94
CA ALA A 545 39.37 -4.26 -24.24
C ALA A 545 39.27 -5.77 -24.47
N LYS A 546 39.80 -6.28 -25.60
CA LYS A 546 39.93 -7.70 -25.96
C LYS A 546 38.62 -8.49 -25.80
N PHE A 547 37.52 -7.94 -26.31
CA PHE A 547 36.17 -8.52 -26.14
C PHE A 547 36.07 -9.95 -26.63
N SER A 548 36.59 -10.25 -27.81
CA SER A 548 36.55 -11.58 -28.40
C SER A 548 37.34 -12.62 -27.61
N SER A 549 38.39 -12.22 -26.90
CA SER A 549 39.13 -13.12 -26.01
C SER A 549 38.41 -13.35 -24.69
N ARG A 550 37.69 -12.34 -24.18
CA ARG A 550 36.90 -12.45 -22.92
C ARG A 550 35.57 -13.17 -23.12
N MET A 551 34.97 -13.04 -24.30
CA MET A 551 33.72 -13.67 -24.68
C MET A 551 33.87 -14.27 -26.09
N PRO A 552 34.61 -15.39 -26.23
CA PRO A 552 34.78 -16.05 -27.51
C PRO A 552 33.44 -16.54 -28.05
N LEU A 553 33.23 -16.35 -29.34
CA LEU A 553 32.03 -16.76 -30.06
C LEU A 553 32.29 -18.08 -30.78
N ASP A 554 31.20 -18.73 -31.21
CA ASP A 554 31.30 -19.85 -32.14
C ASP A 554 32.03 -19.41 -33.43
N PRO A 555 32.94 -20.22 -34.01
CA PRO A 555 33.71 -19.82 -35.19
C PRO A 555 32.85 -19.38 -36.39
N GLN A 556 31.69 -20.02 -36.62
CA GLN A 556 30.79 -19.65 -37.72
C GLN A 556 30.09 -18.32 -37.41
N ALA A 557 29.69 -18.10 -36.14
CA ALA A 557 29.13 -16.83 -35.70
C ALA A 557 30.15 -15.69 -35.75
N GLU A 558 31.40 -15.92 -35.32
CA GLU A 558 32.48 -14.94 -35.41
C GLU A 558 32.76 -14.56 -36.87
N ALA A 559 32.91 -15.54 -37.76
CA ALA A 559 33.14 -15.29 -39.19
C ALA A 559 32.01 -14.44 -39.80
N LEU A 560 30.75 -14.76 -39.48
CA LEU A 560 29.60 -14.00 -39.94
C LEU A 560 29.59 -12.56 -39.37
N LEU A 561 29.89 -12.38 -38.08
CA LEU A 561 29.92 -11.05 -37.47
C LEU A 561 31.10 -10.19 -37.93
N ARG A 562 32.25 -10.79 -38.26
CA ARG A 562 33.38 -10.07 -38.89
C ARG A 562 32.99 -9.58 -40.27
N TRP A 563 32.34 -10.41 -41.06
CA TRP A 563 31.80 -10.00 -42.35
C TRP A 563 30.74 -8.90 -42.22
N VAL A 564 29.86 -8.98 -41.22
CA VAL A 564 28.90 -7.90 -40.89
C VAL A 564 29.61 -6.59 -40.56
N GLU A 565 30.72 -6.63 -39.85
CA GLU A 565 31.52 -5.45 -39.51
C GLU A 565 32.16 -4.84 -40.77
N GLU A 566 32.79 -5.66 -41.61
CA GLU A 566 33.36 -5.23 -42.90
C GLU A 566 32.29 -4.57 -43.79
N MET A 567 31.12 -5.20 -43.92
CA MET A 567 29.99 -4.64 -44.68
C MET A 567 29.42 -3.36 -44.06
N THR A 568 29.52 -3.19 -42.73
CA THR A 568 29.13 -1.95 -42.05
C THR A 568 30.12 -0.83 -42.39
N ASP A 569 31.42 -1.12 -42.35
CA ASP A 569 32.49 -0.15 -42.66
C ASP A 569 32.48 0.28 -44.14
N GLU A 570 32.10 -0.61 -45.05
CA GLU A 570 31.89 -0.32 -46.47
C GLU A 570 30.57 0.42 -46.77
N GLY A 571 29.73 0.65 -45.75
CA GLY A 571 28.42 1.31 -45.87
C GLY A 571 27.35 0.48 -46.59
N THR A 572 27.54 -0.84 -46.70
CA THR A 572 26.57 -1.77 -47.28
C THR A 572 25.53 -2.20 -46.24
N MET A 573 25.96 -2.42 -45.00
CA MET A 573 25.10 -2.78 -43.87
C MET A 573 24.79 -1.57 -42.98
N ARG A 574 23.63 -1.58 -42.31
CA ARG A 574 23.21 -0.53 -41.40
C ARG A 574 24.11 -0.47 -40.16
N SER A 575 24.29 0.74 -39.61
CA SER A 575 24.97 0.92 -38.33
C SER A 575 24.22 0.21 -37.21
N PHE A 576 24.95 -0.37 -36.25
CA PHE A 576 24.33 -1.02 -35.09
C PHE A 576 23.47 -0.04 -34.28
N VAL A 577 24.01 1.16 -34.02
CA VAL A 577 23.32 2.20 -33.27
C VAL A 577 22.08 2.65 -34.05
N GLY A 578 20.91 2.53 -33.41
CA GLY A 578 19.60 2.83 -33.98
C GLY A 578 18.96 1.68 -34.77
N ASN A 579 19.65 0.55 -34.95
CA ASN A 579 19.14 -0.62 -35.68
C ASN A 579 19.30 -1.93 -34.88
N GLN A 580 19.36 -1.86 -33.56
CA GLN A 580 19.63 -3.01 -32.68
C GLN A 580 18.53 -4.07 -32.74
N GLY A 581 17.35 -3.74 -33.26
CA GLY A 581 16.19 -4.62 -33.26
C GLY A 581 15.43 -4.59 -31.94
N ASN A 582 14.80 -5.70 -31.58
CA ASN A 582 14.00 -5.84 -30.37
C ASN A 582 14.75 -6.66 -29.31
N LEU A 583 15.18 -5.97 -28.25
CA LEU A 583 15.76 -6.58 -27.07
C LEU A 583 14.67 -6.72 -25.99
N ARG A 584 14.59 -7.89 -25.36
CA ARG A 584 13.73 -8.15 -24.21
C ARG A 584 14.55 -8.53 -22.98
N PRO A 585 14.95 -7.57 -22.14
CA PRO A 585 15.57 -7.87 -20.86
C PRO A 585 14.59 -8.49 -19.87
N ASP A 586 15.04 -9.54 -19.18
CA ASP A 586 14.26 -10.24 -18.17
C ASP A 586 14.74 -9.83 -16.76
N ILE A 587 13.80 -9.44 -15.88
CA ILE A 587 14.08 -8.84 -14.57
C ILE A 587 13.62 -9.71 -13.40
N LEU A 588 14.42 -9.66 -12.33
CA LEU A 588 14.20 -10.32 -11.04
C LEU A 588 13.90 -9.27 -9.96
N ILE A 589 13.17 -9.70 -8.92
CA ILE A 589 12.84 -8.86 -7.76
C ILE A 589 13.51 -9.41 -6.50
N PRO A 590 14.64 -8.84 -6.04
CA PRO A 590 15.32 -9.28 -4.82
C PRO A 590 14.51 -9.00 -3.53
N ILE A 591 14.78 -9.76 -2.46
CA ILE A 591 14.25 -9.45 -1.12
C ILE A 591 14.75 -8.07 -0.67
N GLY A 592 13.88 -7.27 -0.03
CA GLY A 592 14.22 -5.94 0.47
C GLY A 592 14.17 -4.83 -0.59
N ALA A 593 13.70 -5.14 -1.80
CA ALA A 593 13.42 -4.16 -2.85
C ALA A 593 12.12 -3.35 -2.60
N ALA A 594 11.22 -3.86 -1.76
CA ALA A 594 9.99 -3.18 -1.37
C ALA A 594 10.30 -2.08 -0.33
N GLY A 595 10.27 -0.81 -0.74
CA GLY A 595 10.41 0.33 0.17
C GLY A 595 11.83 0.84 0.42
N ASN A 596 12.80 0.46 -0.41
CA ASN A 596 14.18 0.97 -0.39
C ASN A 596 14.40 2.08 -1.45
N GLU A 597 15.37 2.97 -1.24
CA GLU A 597 15.78 4.02 -2.21
C GLU A 597 16.56 3.49 -3.44
N THR A 598 16.80 2.17 -3.51
CA THR A 598 17.57 1.51 -4.58
C THR A 598 16.67 0.93 -5.67
N LEU A 599 17.25 0.64 -6.85
CA LEU A 599 16.53 -0.01 -7.95
C LEU A 599 15.82 -1.29 -7.48
N GLY A 600 14.49 -1.30 -7.55
CA GLY A 600 13.65 -2.42 -7.08
C GLY A 600 13.71 -3.69 -7.93
N PHE A 601 14.65 -3.81 -8.87
CA PHE A 601 14.79 -4.93 -9.81
C PHE A 601 16.26 -5.19 -10.21
N ARG A 602 16.52 -6.37 -10.78
CA ARG A 602 17.80 -6.68 -11.47
C ARG A 602 17.58 -7.43 -12.79
N VAL A 603 18.21 -6.99 -13.87
CA VAL A 603 18.28 -7.71 -15.15
C VAL A 603 19.18 -8.93 -15.02
N CYS A 604 18.66 -10.10 -15.37
CA CYS A 604 19.40 -11.36 -15.29
C CYS A 604 19.76 -11.98 -16.64
N GLU A 605 19.12 -11.54 -17.73
CA GLU A 605 19.46 -11.86 -19.12
C GLU A 605 18.82 -10.86 -20.09
N ILE A 606 19.33 -10.83 -21.33
CA ILE A 606 18.76 -10.06 -22.45
C ILE A 606 18.39 -11.03 -23.57
N ASN A 607 17.12 -11.05 -23.96
CA ASN A 607 16.64 -11.90 -25.05
C ASN A 607 16.58 -11.08 -26.35
N ALA A 608 17.36 -11.48 -27.36
CA ALA A 608 17.39 -10.77 -28.65
C ALA A 608 17.44 -11.70 -29.87
N ARG A 609 17.33 -13.02 -29.68
CA ARG A 609 17.37 -14.00 -30.80
C ARG A 609 16.27 -13.77 -31.83
N PHE A 610 15.04 -13.53 -31.37
CA PHE A 610 13.87 -13.40 -32.25
C PHE A 610 13.34 -11.95 -32.25
N PRO A 611 13.10 -11.34 -33.42
CA PRO A 611 12.68 -9.93 -33.54
C PRO A 611 11.33 -9.64 -32.88
N ILE A 612 10.45 -10.64 -32.80
CA ILE A 612 9.10 -10.44 -32.27
C ILE A 612 9.07 -10.58 -30.75
N ASN A 613 9.79 -11.57 -30.19
CA ASN A 613 9.88 -11.82 -28.73
C ASN A 613 8.55 -11.77 -27.94
N TYR A 614 7.41 -12.09 -28.57
CA TYR A 614 6.04 -11.94 -28.05
C TYR A 614 5.56 -10.50 -27.81
N LEU A 615 6.25 -9.48 -28.32
CA LEU A 615 5.89 -8.06 -28.19
C LEU A 615 4.45 -7.77 -28.62
N HIS A 616 4.03 -8.27 -29.79
CA HIS A 616 2.66 -8.12 -30.30
C HIS A 616 1.60 -8.69 -29.33
N TRP A 617 1.87 -9.86 -28.75
CA TRP A 617 0.96 -10.50 -27.80
C TRP A 617 0.83 -9.69 -26.53
N VAL A 618 1.94 -9.16 -26.01
CA VAL A 618 1.93 -8.27 -24.85
C VAL A 618 1.11 -7.02 -25.14
N ALA A 619 1.28 -6.41 -26.32
CA ALA A 619 0.50 -5.24 -26.71
C ALA A 619 -1.01 -5.54 -26.76
N THR A 620 -1.41 -6.64 -27.40
CA THR A 620 -2.82 -7.09 -27.43
C THR A 620 -3.37 -7.35 -26.03
N ALA A 621 -2.58 -7.94 -25.13
CA ALA A 621 -2.99 -8.18 -23.75
C ALA A 621 -3.20 -6.87 -22.97
N TYR A 622 -2.34 -5.87 -23.18
CA TYR A 622 -2.52 -4.54 -22.61
C TYR A 622 -3.70 -3.77 -23.23
N GLU A 623 -3.98 -3.93 -24.52
CA GLU A 623 -5.18 -3.37 -25.17
C GLU A 623 -6.45 -3.94 -24.54
N ALA A 624 -6.49 -5.25 -24.31
CA ALA A 624 -7.61 -5.88 -23.63
C ALA A 624 -7.78 -5.38 -22.19
N LEU A 625 -6.67 -5.16 -21.48
CA LEU A 625 -6.68 -4.57 -20.13
C LEU A 625 -7.21 -3.13 -20.14
N VAL A 626 -6.84 -2.31 -21.13
CA VAL A 626 -7.43 -0.96 -21.32
C VAL A 626 -8.96 -1.07 -21.40
N GLY A 627 -9.49 -2.04 -22.16
CA GLY A 627 -10.92 -2.30 -22.25
C GLY A 627 -11.59 -2.61 -20.90
N CYS A 628 -10.85 -3.24 -19.98
CA CYS A 628 -11.34 -3.59 -18.65
C CYS A 628 -11.25 -2.43 -17.64
N THR A 629 -10.29 -1.50 -17.81
CA THR A 629 -10.05 -0.40 -16.86
C THR A 629 -10.75 0.91 -17.22
N ARG A 630 -11.44 1.02 -18.37
CA ARG A 630 -12.07 2.29 -18.85
C ARG A 630 -12.99 2.98 -17.85
N HIS A 631 -13.54 2.23 -16.90
CA HIS A 631 -14.49 2.73 -15.90
C HIS A 631 -13.85 2.97 -14.51
N ILE A 632 -12.52 2.88 -14.40
CA ILE A 632 -11.76 3.00 -13.15
C ILE A 632 -10.75 4.13 -13.34
N GLU A 633 -11.08 5.35 -12.90
CA GLU A 633 -10.26 6.55 -13.17
C GLU A 633 -8.84 6.45 -12.59
N SER A 634 -8.68 5.82 -11.42
CA SER A 634 -7.40 5.78 -10.70
C SER A 634 -6.45 4.66 -11.12
N VAL A 635 -6.86 3.76 -12.03
CA VAL A 635 -6.05 2.58 -12.42
C VAL A 635 -5.79 2.60 -13.92
N LYS A 636 -4.51 2.65 -14.30
CA LYS A 636 -4.08 2.59 -15.71
C LYS A 636 -3.22 1.37 -15.97
N PRO A 637 -3.24 0.80 -17.18
CA PRO A 637 -2.28 -0.22 -17.56
C PRO A 637 -0.84 0.30 -17.49
N ALA A 638 0.10 -0.53 -17.05
CA ALA A 638 1.51 -0.15 -16.89
C ALA A 638 2.25 0.14 -18.21
N SER A 639 1.67 -0.27 -19.34
CA SER A 639 2.22 -0.08 -20.68
C SER A 639 1.17 0.43 -21.65
N ASN A 640 1.60 1.31 -22.55
CA ASN A 640 0.78 1.77 -23.67
C ASN A 640 0.89 0.76 -24.83
N HIS A 641 -0.22 0.11 -25.16
CA HIS A 641 -0.28 -0.90 -26.24
C HIS A 641 0.04 -0.32 -27.63
N ASN A 642 -0.34 0.93 -27.91
CA ASN A 642 -0.01 1.58 -29.19
C ASN A 642 1.49 1.78 -29.32
N ARG A 643 2.17 2.29 -28.27
CA ARG A 643 3.65 2.44 -28.27
C ARG A 643 4.34 1.11 -28.55
N LEU A 644 3.86 0.00 -27.98
CA LEU A 644 4.42 -1.34 -28.22
C LEU A 644 4.24 -1.80 -29.68
N LEU A 645 3.05 -1.61 -30.26
CA LEU A 645 2.73 -1.98 -31.65
C LEU A 645 3.46 -1.09 -32.66
N ASP A 646 3.45 0.22 -32.46
CA ASP A 646 4.13 1.19 -33.31
C ASP A 646 5.63 0.88 -33.35
N SER A 647 6.24 0.62 -32.19
CA SER A 647 7.66 0.24 -32.11
C SER A 647 7.95 -1.10 -32.80
N LEU A 648 7.02 -2.06 -32.77
CA LEU A 648 7.18 -3.29 -33.54
C LEU A 648 7.15 -3.01 -35.05
N LEU A 649 6.27 -2.12 -35.50
CA LEU A 649 6.15 -1.73 -36.91
C LEU A 649 7.39 -1.00 -37.40
N GLU A 650 7.99 -0.13 -36.57
CA GLU A 650 9.25 0.59 -36.86
C GLU A 650 10.45 -0.32 -37.21
N LEU A 651 10.42 -1.60 -36.82
CA LEU A 651 11.45 -2.55 -37.22
C LEU A 651 11.44 -2.82 -38.73
N PHE A 652 10.30 -2.62 -39.39
CA PHE A 652 10.06 -2.98 -40.79
C PHE A 652 9.74 -1.76 -41.63
N ASN A 653 10.08 -1.82 -42.93
CA ASN A 653 9.58 -0.86 -43.90
C ASN A 653 8.16 -1.31 -44.34
N PRO A 654 7.11 -0.51 -44.12
CA PRO A 654 5.73 -0.89 -44.45
C PRO A 654 5.47 -1.04 -45.96
N GLU A 655 6.32 -0.48 -46.83
CA GLU A 655 6.17 -0.54 -48.29
C GLU A 655 6.71 -1.83 -48.90
N LEU A 656 7.41 -2.67 -48.11
CA LEU A 656 8.09 -3.87 -48.58
C LEU A 656 7.53 -5.13 -47.90
N PRO A 657 7.51 -6.29 -48.59
CA PRO A 657 7.10 -7.55 -47.97
C PRO A 657 8.00 -7.92 -46.78
N ILE A 658 7.39 -8.50 -45.74
CA ILE A 658 8.10 -9.01 -44.56
C ILE A 658 8.22 -10.54 -44.70
N HIS A 659 9.45 -11.07 -44.66
CA HIS A 659 9.70 -12.51 -44.75
C HIS A 659 10.13 -13.06 -43.39
N PHE A 660 9.29 -13.89 -42.77
CA PHE A 660 9.64 -14.62 -41.54
C PHE A 660 10.30 -15.96 -41.91
N VAL A 661 11.63 -16.02 -41.80
CA VAL A 661 12.42 -17.21 -42.14
C VAL A 661 12.46 -18.16 -40.94
N ARG A 662 11.93 -19.38 -41.09
CA ARG A 662 11.87 -20.41 -40.03
C ARG A 662 11.92 -21.84 -40.59
N ASP A 663 12.51 -22.77 -39.84
CA ASP A 663 12.51 -24.20 -40.20
C ASP A 663 11.35 -24.97 -39.51
N LYS A 664 11.25 -24.88 -38.17
CA LYS A 664 10.23 -25.59 -37.36
C LYS A 664 8.96 -24.75 -37.08
N ALA A 665 7.91 -25.42 -36.57
CA ALA A 665 6.65 -24.81 -36.15
C ALA A 665 6.84 -23.76 -35.04
N GLY A 666 6.07 -22.66 -35.08
CA GLY A 666 6.13 -21.61 -34.06
C GLY A 666 5.37 -20.32 -34.38
N MET A 667 5.10 -20.06 -35.67
CA MET A 667 4.21 -18.99 -36.12
C MET A 667 3.19 -19.57 -37.09
N SER A 668 1.90 -19.31 -36.84
CA SER A 668 0.83 -19.70 -37.75
C SER A 668 0.51 -18.56 -38.71
N GLN A 669 0.24 -18.89 -39.97
CA GLN A 669 -0.30 -17.94 -40.94
C GLN A 669 -1.63 -17.35 -40.46
N ASP A 670 -2.42 -18.08 -39.66
CA ASP A 670 -3.69 -17.62 -39.10
C ASP A 670 -3.54 -16.85 -37.77
N GLY A 671 -2.29 -16.59 -37.36
CA GLY A 671 -1.98 -15.84 -36.14
C GLY A 671 -2.29 -14.35 -36.29
N SER A 672 -2.75 -13.73 -35.20
CA SER A 672 -3.14 -12.32 -35.19
C SER A 672 -2.04 -11.34 -35.62
N LEU A 673 -0.76 -11.66 -35.40
CA LEU A 673 0.35 -10.83 -35.86
C LEU A 673 0.33 -10.63 -37.38
N PHE A 674 0.04 -11.68 -38.16
CA PHE A 674 0.10 -11.62 -39.62
C PHE A 674 -1.05 -10.78 -40.19
N GLY A 675 -2.28 -10.99 -39.69
CA GLY A 675 -3.41 -10.16 -40.10
C GLY A 675 -3.30 -8.73 -39.59
N TRP A 676 -2.71 -8.51 -38.42
CA TRP A 676 -2.44 -7.15 -37.92
C TRP A 676 -1.42 -6.44 -38.81
N LEU A 677 -0.26 -7.05 -39.09
CA LEU A 677 0.73 -6.48 -40.01
C LEU A 677 0.12 -6.22 -41.40
N GLU A 678 -0.67 -7.15 -41.95
CA GLU A 678 -1.37 -6.95 -43.23
C GLU A 678 -2.32 -5.76 -43.19
N SER A 679 -3.03 -5.55 -42.08
CA SER A 679 -3.92 -4.38 -41.91
C SER A 679 -3.17 -3.06 -41.86
N GLN A 680 -1.93 -3.06 -41.38
CA GLN A 680 -1.10 -1.86 -41.26
C GLN A 680 -0.33 -1.55 -42.56
N THR A 681 0.17 -2.56 -43.27
CA THR A 681 1.03 -2.39 -44.45
C THR A 681 0.31 -2.61 -45.77
N GLY A 682 -0.88 -3.22 -45.76
CA GLY A 682 -1.55 -3.74 -46.96
C GLY A 682 -0.89 -5.00 -47.55
N ILE A 683 0.27 -5.43 -47.02
CA ILE A 683 1.06 -6.55 -47.51
C ILE A 683 1.14 -7.64 -46.44
N ARG A 684 0.58 -8.81 -46.75
CA ARG A 684 0.64 -9.95 -45.82
C ARG A 684 2.08 -10.47 -45.66
N PRO A 685 2.60 -10.67 -44.43
CA PRO A 685 3.91 -11.28 -44.24
C PRO A 685 4.00 -12.71 -44.80
N ARG A 686 5.19 -13.12 -45.25
CA ARG A 686 5.49 -14.47 -45.76
C ARG A 686 6.08 -15.34 -44.68
N ILE A 687 5.75 -16.63 -44.68
CA ILE A 687 6.55 -17.66 -44.00
C ILE A 687 7.46 -18.29 -45.05
N VAL A 688 8.76 -18.34 -44.77
CA VAL A 688 9.77 -18.87 -45.70
C VAL A 688 10.58 -19.96 -45.00
N SER A 689 10.63 -21.16 -45.57
CA SER A 689 11.56 -22.21 -45.12
C SER A 689 12.98 -21.88 -45.60
N PRO A 690 14.04 -22.26 -44.87
CA PRO A 690 15.39 -22.14 -45.39
C PRO A 690 15.59 -22.83 -46.75
N SER A 691 14.85 -23.91 -47.00
CA SER A 691 14.88 -24.64 -48.28
C SER A 691 14.27 -23.87 -49.46
N ASP A 692 13.47 -22.82 -49.19
CA ASP A 692 12.84 -21.97 -50.20
C ASP A 692 13.69 -20.73 -50.53
N LEU A 693 14.83 -20.52 -49.88
CA LEU A 693 15.71 -19.39 -50.16
C LEU A 693 16.61 -19.66 -51.38
N ARG A 694 16.88 -18.61 -52.16
CA ARG A 694 17.75 -18.61 -53.34
C ARG A 694 18.66 -17.40 -53.31
N LEU A 695 19.93 -17.58 -53.64
CA LEU A 695 20.82 -16.48 -54.02
C LEU A 695 20.84 -16.37 -55.53
N VAL A 696 20.37 -15.23 -56.03
CA VAL A 696 20.29 -14.94 -57.46
C VAL A 696 21.42 -13.98 -57.80
N PRO A 697 22.27 -14.26 -58.81
CA PRO A 697 23.31 -13.32 -59.23
C PRO A 697 22.71 -11.96 -59.63
N ASP A 698 23.27 -10.88 -59.08
CA ASP A 698 22.86 -9.52 -59.39
C ASP A 698 24.09 -8.60 -59.40
N ALA A 699 24.52 -8.21 -60.60
CA ALA A 699 25.69 -7.36 -60.79
C ALA A 699 25.50 -5.92 -60.29
N THR A 700 24.27 -5.53 -59.92
CA THR A 700 23.98 -4.20 -59.38
C THR A 700 24.19 -4.11 -57.87
N THR A 701 24.26 -5.25 -57.17
CA THR A 701 24.55 -5.28 -55.73
C THR A 701 26.05 -5.38 -55.47
N LYS A 702 26.51 -4.77 -54.37
CA LYS A 702 27.93 -4.83 -53.97
C LYS A 702 28.41 -6.26 -53.69
N THR A 703 27.51 -7.14 -53.23
CA THR A 703 27.83 -8.55 -52.94
C THR A 703 27.76 -9.43 -54.18
N GLY A 704 27.25 -8.94 -55.31
CA GLY A 704 27.06 -9.70 -56.55
C GLY A 704 25.85 -10.65 -56.51
N PHE A 705 25.08 -10.67 -55.41
CA PHE A 705 23.90 -11.50 -55.25
C PHE A 705 22.73 -10.72 -54.66
N MET A 706 21.54 -11.22 -54.93
CA MET A 706 20.27 -10.81 -54.37
C MET A 706 19.64 -12.01 -53.66
N LEU A 707 19.14 -11.79 -52.45
CA LEU A 707 18.39 -12.81 -51.72
C LEU A 707 16.95 -12.85 -52.22
N CYS A 708 16.49 -14.04 -52.58
CA CYS A 708 15.13 -14.29 -53.03
C CYS A 708 14.53 -15.49 -52.29
N CYS A 709 13.20 -15.62 -52.31
CA CYS A 709 12.48 -16.82 -51.90
C CYS A 709 11.60 -17.34 -53.03
N VAL A 710 11.39 -18.65 -53.07
CA VAL A 710 10.49 -19.29 -54.05
C VAL A 710 9.06 -18.75 -53.88
N TRP A 711 8.51 -18.21 -54.97
CA TRP A 711 7.14 -17.70 -54.99
C TRP A 711 6.13 -18.84 -54.93
N GLY A 712 5.11 -18.70 -54.08
CA GLY A 712 4.06 -19.71 -53.93
C GLY A 712 4.39 -20.84 -52.95
N ALA A 713 5.55 -20.81 -52.29
CA ALA A 713 5.86 -21.67 -51.14
C ALA A 713 4.92 -21.41 -49.94
N ASP A 714 4.42 -20.18 -49.83
CA ASP A 714 3.36 -19.80 -48.89
C ASP A 714 1.97 -19.87 -49.57
N PRO A 715 1.13 -20.90 -49.24
CA PRO A 715 -0.13 -21.11 -49.94
C PRO A 715 -1.15 -19.98 -49.67
N VAL A 716 -1.07 -19.30 -48.53
CA VAL A 716 -2.03 -18.26 -48.14
C VAL A 716 -1.87 -17.03 -49.02
N VAL A 717 -0.61 -16.65 -49.26
CA VAL A 717 -0.25 -15.51 -50.09
C VAL A 717 -0.56 -15.77 -51.56
N ARG A 718 -0.23 -16.97 -52.07
CA ARG A 718 -0.52 -17.37 -53.45
C ARG A 718 -2.01 -17.23 -53.76
N ASN A 719 -2.85 -17.79 -52.91
CA ASN A 719 -4.31 -17.77 -53.06
C ASN A 719 -4.89 -16.34 -52.97
N ALA A 720 -4.22 -15.40 -52.28
CA ALA A 720 -4.67 -14.02 -52.18
C ALA A 720 -4.44 -13.22 -53.49
N VAL A 721 -3.34 -13.50 -54.20
CA VAL A 721 -3.07 -12.91 -55.53
C VAL A 721 -4.02 -13.46 -56.58
N GLU A 722 -4.32 -14.77 -56.54
CA GLU A 722 -5.32 -15.42 -57.41
C GLU A 722 -6.73 -14.81 -57.25
N ARG A 723 -7.03 -14.16 -56.12
CA ARG A 723 -8.29 -13.47 -55.83
C ARG A 723 -8.29 -11.96 -56.17
N GLY A 724 -7.30 -11.49 -56.95
CA GLY A 724 -7.30 -10.14 -57.51
C GLY A 724 -6.50 -9.09 -56.73
N LYS A 725 -5.68 -9.47 -55.74
CA LYS A 725 -4.65 -8.58 -55.18
C LYS A 725 -3.48 -8.43 -56.18
N PRO A 726 -2.81 -7.25 -56.25
CA PRO A 726 -1.68 -7.05 -57.16
C PRO A 726 -0.57 -8.07 -56.88
N ALA A 727 -0.10 -8.72 -57.94
CA ALA A 727 1.00 -9.67 -57.86
C ALA A 727 2.31 -8.93 -57.53
N PRO A 728 3.20 -9.50 -56.71
CA PRO A 728 4.52 -8.94 -56.52
C PRO A 728 5.34 -9.06 -57.80
N LYS A 729 6.42 -8.27 -57.88
CA LYS A 729 7.37 -8.35 -58.98
C LYS A 729 8.18 -9.64 -58.87
N LEU A 730 7.87 -10.61 -59.72
CA LEU A 730 8.51 -11.93 -59.74
C LEU A 730 9.66 -11.99 -60.75
N ILE A 731 10.68 -12.79 -60.43
CA ILE A 731 11.83 -13.05 -61.27
C ILE A 731 11.85 -14.54 -61.61
N GLN A 732 12.07 -14.88 -62.87
CA GLN A 732 12.22 -16.28 -63.29
C GLN A 732 13.70 -16.68 -63.17
N VAL A 733 14.00 -17.70 -62.37
CA VAL A 733 15.36 -18.22 -62.15
C VAL A 733 15.32 -19.75 -62.20
N ASN A 734 16.07 -20.36 -63.12
CA ASN A 734 16.18 -21.83 -63.26
C ASN A 734 14.84 -22.59 -63.31
N GLY A 735 13.80 -21.99 -63.89
CA GLY A 735 12.45 -22.59 -63.96
C GLY A 735 11.57 -22.32 -62.74
N GLU A 736 12.09 -21.71 -61.68
CA GLU A 736 11.33 -21.25 -60.50
C GLU A 736 10.97 -19.77 -60.64
N LEU A 737 9.78 -19.40 -60.16
CA LEU A 737 9.42 -18.00 -59.91
C LEU A 737 9.90 -17.64 -58.50
N VAL A 738 10.62 -16.52 -58.36
CA VAL A 738 11.13 -16.06 -57.07
C VAL A 738 10.73 -14.61 -56.78
N GLU A 739 10.50 -14.30 -55.51
CA GLU A 739 10.26 -12.97 -54.95
C GLU A 739 11.53 -12.49 -54.23
N GLN A 740 11.92 -11.23 -54.43
CA GLN A 740 13.06 -10.65 -53.71
C GLN A 740 12.76 -10.50 -52.21
N VAL A 741 13.73 -10.88 -51.38
CA VAL A 741 13.67 -10.74 -49.93
C VAL A 741 14.37 -9.44 -49.53
N HIS A 742 13.61 -8.48 -49.03
CA HIS A 742 14.14 -7.17 -48.62
C HIS A 742 14.35 -7.04 -47.12
N GLN A 743 13.55 -7.75 -46.32
CA GLN A 743 13.58 -7.66 -44.88
C GLN A 743 13.13 -8.97 -44.22
N ILE A 744 13.93 -9.41 -43.27
CA ILE A 744 13.76 -10.70 -42.60
C ILE A 744 13.42 -10.50 -41.12
N GLY A 745 12.33 -11.14 -40.70
CA GLY A 745 12.07 -11.45 -39.31
C GLY A 745 12.65 -12.83 -38.99
N LEU A 746 13.91 -12.89 -38.56
CA LEU A 746 14.64 -14.16 -38.39
C LEU A 746 14.07 -14.98 -37.22
N GLN A 747 13.68 -16.23 -37.50
CA GLN A 747 13.12 -17.18 -36.52
C GLN A 747 13.88 -18.52 -36.52
N LEU A 748 15.12 -18.52 -36.99
CA LEU A 748 16.01 -19.68 -36.97
C LEU A 748 16.80 -19.73 -35.67
N PHE A 749 17.02 -20.95 -35.17
CA PHE A 749 18.04 -21.20 -34.17
C PHE A 749 19.45 -21.14 -34.80
N ASP A 750 20.45 -20.92 -33.96
CA ASP A 750 21.85 -20.76 -34.40
C ASP A 750 22.30 -21.95 -35.29
N TYR A 751 22.00 -23.19 -34.88
CA TYR A 751 22.33 -24.40 -35.66
C TYR A 751 21.55 -24.51 -36.98
N GLU A 752 20.35 -23.93 -37.08
CA GLU A 752 19.56 -23.92 -38.31
C GLU A 752 20.10 -22.87 -39.29
N LEU A 753 20.54 -21.71 -38.80
CA LEU A 753 21.18 -20.68 -39.62
C LEU A 753 22.51 -21.16 -40.19
N PHE A 754 23.36 -21.78 -39.36
CA PHE A 754 24.69 -22.23 -39.79
C PHE A 754 24.69 -23.59 -40.51
N ALA A 755 23.54 -24.26 -40.60
CA ALA A 755 23.35 -25.36 -41.55
C ALA A 755 23.24 -24.87 -43.01
N LEU A 756 23.00 -23.57 -43.22
CA LEU A 756 22.96 -22.96 -44.55
C LEU A 756 24.37 -22.64 -45.06
N PRO A 757 24.57 -22.54 -46.39
CA PRO A 757 25.81 -22.03 -46.95
C PRO A 757 26.17 -20.65 -46.39
N THR A 758 27.47 -20.38 -46.23
CA THR A 758 27.99 -19.14 -45.65
C THR A 758 27.43 -17.89 -46.34
N GLU A 759 27.40 -17.90 -47.68
CA GLU A 759 26.88 -16.80 -48.49
C GLU A 759 25.39 -16.56 -48.21
N MET A 760 24.62 -17.63 -47.95
CA MET A 760 23.20 -17.51 -47.60
C MET A 760 23.04 -16.83 -46.24
N ALA A 761 23.80 -17.27 -45.23
CA ALA A 761 23.77 -16.67 -43.89
C ALA A 761 24.17 -15.19 -43.91
N GLN A 762 25.17 -14.81 -44.72
CA GLN A 762 25.59 -13.43 -44.97
C GLN A 762 24.45 -12.57 -45.55
N HIS A 763 23.76 -13.06 -46.59
CA HIS A 763 22.65 -12.30 -47.18
C HIS A 763 21.41 -12.25 -46.28
N ILE A 764 21.18 -13.29 -45.46
CA ILE A 764 20.18 -13.24 -44.38
C ILE A 764 20.56 -12.13 -43.38
N ALA A 765 21.83 -12.01 -43.01
CA ALA A 765 22.31 -10.98 -42.09
C ALA A 765 22.03 -9.56 -42.61
N LEU A 766 22.25 -9.30 -43.90
CA LEU A 766 21.97 -8.00 -44.53
C LEU A 766 20.49 -7.63 -44.46
N CYS A 767 19.61 -8.61 -44.68
CA CYS A 767 18.17 -8.39 -44.73
C CYS A 767 17.53 -8.43 -43.33
N CYS A 768 18.20 -8.94 -42.30
CA CYS A 768 17.61 -9.10 -40.98
C CYS A 768 17.29 -7.76 -40.32
N ARG A 769 16.08 -7.64 -39.76
CA ARG A 769 15.66 -6.45 -39.00
C ARG A 769 16.13 -6.44 -37.56
N ASN A 770 16.37 -7.62 -36.99
CA ASN A 770 17.10 -7.74 -35.73
C ASN A 770 18.59 -7.92 -36.04
N ASP A 771 19.42 -6.94 -35.69
CA ASP A 771 20.84 -6.98 -36.01
C ASP A 771 21.50 -8.26 -35.48
N LEU A 772 22.31 -8.92 -36.30
CA LEU A 772 22.97 -10.16 -35.89
C LEU A 772 23.95 -9.93 -34.74
N ARG A 773 24.50 -8.72 -34.57
CA ARG A 773 25.28 -8.36 -33.38
C ARG A 773 24.40 -8.42 -32.12
N SER A 774 23.13 -8.04 -32.18
CA SER A 774 22.19 -8.26 -31.06
C SER A 774 21.91 -9.75 -30.84
N VAL A 775 21.70 -10.53 -31.92
CA VAL A 775 21.40 -11.97 -31.85
C VAL A 775 22.56 -12.79 -31.28
N PHE A 776 23.80 -12.46 -31.61
CA PHE A 776 24.98 -13.25 -31.25
C PHE A 776 25.79 -12.68 -30.10
N ILE A 777 25.78 -11.35 -29.88
CA ILE A 777 26.50 -10.69 -28.78
C ILE A 777 25.53 -10.33 -27.65
N ALA A 778 24.54 -9.47 -27.90
CA ALA A 778 23.68 -8.98 -26.82
C ALA A 778 22.80 -10.07 -26.17
N HIS A 779 22.40 -11.08 -26.94
CA HIS A 779 21.66 -12.25 -26.45
C HIS A 779 22.53 -13.21 -25.62
N ASP A 780 23.85 -13.20 -25.80
CA ASP A 780 24.75 -14.07 -25.04
C ASP A 780 24.77 -13.64 -23.58
N LYS A 781 24.47 -14.55 -22.65
CA LYS A 781 24.37 -14.19 -21.22
C LYS A 781 25.67 -13.64 -20.65
N ARG A 782 26.83 -13.95 -21.25
CA ARG A 782 28.14 -13.39 -20.87
C ARG A 782 28.21 -11.88 -21.10
N PHE A 783 27.41 -11.33 -22.01
CA PHE A 783 27.44 -9.91 -22.35
C PHE A 783 27.10 -8.99 -21.17
N LEU A 784 26.22 -9.42 -20.26
CA LEU A 784 25.97 -8.69 -19.01
C LEU A 784 27.23 -8.55 -18.16
N GLY A 785 28.07 -9.59 -18.12
CA GLY A 785 29.36 -9.53 -17.42
C GLY A 785 30.39 -8.68 -18.15
N ILE A 786 30.39 -8.68 -19.50
CA ILE A 786 31.20 -7.74 -20.29
C ILE A 786 30.84 -6.29 -19.94
N ILE A 787 29.55 -5.94 -19.90
CA ILE A 787 29.11 -4.58 -19.52
C ILE A 787 29.63 -4.21 -18.11
N LEU A 788 29.52 -5.12 -17.14
CA LEU A 788 29.97 -4.88 -15.77
C LEU A 788 31.48 -4.65 -15.67
N GLN A 789 32.27 -5.45 -16.40
CA GLN A 789 33.72 -5.31 -16.47
C GLN A 789 34.14 -4.02 -17.21
N GLU A 790 33.34 -3.54 -18.17
CA GLU A 790 33.62 -2.32 -18.93
C GLU A 790 33.21 -1.02 -18.23
N LEU A 791 32.51 -1.06 -17.09
CA LEU A 791 31.97 0.15 -16.45
C LEU A 791 33.03 1.24 -16.21
N TYR A 792 34.25 0.86 -15.82
CA TYR A 792 35.34 1.83 -15.63
C TYR A 792 35.73 2.53 -16.94
N ALA A 793 35.94 1.76 -18.01
CA ALA A 793 36.29 2.29 -19.32
C ALA A 793 35.16 3.14 -19.93
N LEU A 794 33.90 2.73 -19.75
CA LEU A 794 32.73 3.48 -20.21
C LEU A 794 32.62 4.87 -19.55
N VAL A 795 33.07 5.00 -18.29
CA VAL A 795 33.08 6.28 -17.57
C VAL A 795 34.32 7.12 -17.89
N HIS A 796 35.50 6.52 -17.78
CA HIS A 796 36.75 7.29 -17.76
C HIS A 796 37.44 7.36 -19.13
N THR A 797 37.40 6.28 -19.91
CA THR A 797 38.05 6.18 -21.22
C THR A 797 37.14 6.71 -22.33
N HIS A 798 35.95 6.12 -22.49
CA HIS A 798 35.02 6.46 -23.57
C HIS A 798 34.07 7.60 -23.21
N ARG A 799 33.89 7.89 -21.91
CA ARG A 799 33.06 9.00 -21.39
C ARG A 799 31.62 8.98 -21.91
N VAL A 800 31.07 7.77 -22.11
CA VAL A 800 29.69 7.57 -22.55
C VAL A 800 28.74 7.40 -21.36
N LEU A 801 29.27 7.07 -20.18
CA LEU A 801 28.52 7.00 -18.92
C LEU A 801 29.08 7.98 -17.89
N SER A 802 28.20 8.54 -17.07
CA SER A 802 28.58 9.18 -15.81
C SER A 802 28.81 8.15 -14.70
N PRO A 803 29.52 8.51 -13.60
CA PRO A 803 29.67 7.61 -12.45
C PRO A 803 28.34 7.11 -11.87
N ALA A 804 27.32 7.97 -11.81
CA ALA A 804 25.99 7.62 -11.33
C ALA A 804 25.28 6.61 -12.26
N GLN A 805 25.43 6.78 -13.57
CA GLN A 805 24.90 5.82 -14.56
C GLN A 805 25.63 4.48 -14.50
N ALA A 806 26.95 4.47 -14.29
CA ALA A 806 27.69 3.22 -14.10
C ALA A 806 27.27 2.49 -12.81
N GLN A 807 27.00 3.23 -11.74
CA GLN A 807 26.44 2.65 -10.51
C GLN A 807 25.04 2.07 -10.73
N LEU A 808 24.19 2.75 -11.52
CA LEU A 808 22.87 2.25 -11.89
C LEU A 808 22.95 0.88 -12.59
N LEU A 809 23.89 0.70 -13.53
CA LEU A 809 24.12 -0.59 -14.18
C LEU A 809 24.68 -1.64 -13.23
N ARG A 810 25.61 -1.26 -12.35
CA ARG A 810 26.21 -2.16 -11.36
C ARG A 810 25.16 -2.74 -10.39
N GLU A 811 24.20 -1.93 -9.99
CA GLU A 811 23.12 -2.34 -9.09
C GLU A 811 22.01 -3.09 -9.83
N GLY A 812 21.65 -2.63 -11.03
CA GLY A 812 20.54 -3.14 -11.82
C GLY A 812 20.85 -4.35 -12.70
N ILE A 813 22.11 -4.78 -12.83
CA ILE A 813 22.49 -6.02 -13.50
C ILE A 813 22.87 -7.08 -12.45
N VAL A 814 22.42 -8.31 -12.63
CA VAL A 814 22.88 -9.43 -11.79
C VAL A 814 24.37 -9.67 -12.06
N PRO A 815 25.24 -9.71 -11.02
CA PRO A 815 26.66 -9.99 -11.20
C PRO A 815 26.86 -11.26 -12.01
N THR A 816 27.55 -11.15 -13.14
CA THR A 816 27.69 -12.24 -14.11
C THR A 816 29.17 -12.53 -14.30
N ILE A 817 29.59 -13.72 -13.87
CA ILE A 817 30.98 -14.17 -13.90
C ILE A 817 31.20 -14.99 -15.17
N LEU A 818 32.23 -14.63 -15.94
CA LEU A 818 32.60 -15.27 -17.20
C LEU A 818 33.63 -16.37 -16.94
N PRO A 819 33.57 -17.51 -17.65
CA PRO A 819 34.66 -18.48 -17.67
C PRO A 819 36.01 -17.83 -18.00
N GLY A 820 37.07 -18.22 -17.27
CA GLY A 820 38.43 -17.71 -17.49
C GLY A 820 38.71 -16.27 -16.99
N SER A 821 37.71 -15.58 -16.43
CA SER A 821 37.89 -14.25 -15.85
C SER A 821 38.60 -14.27 -14.48
N PRO A 822 39.20 -13.16 -14.01
CA PRO A 822 39.75 -13.08 -12.66
C PRO A 822 38.71 -13.38 -11.57
N GLU A 823 37.46 -12.96 -11.75
CA GLU A 823 36.37 -13.25 -10.82
C GLU A 823 36.05 -14.75 -10.77
N PHE A 824 36.20 -15.45 -11.90
CA PHE A 824 36.04 -16.90 -11.97
C PHE A 824 37.16 -17.64 -11.22
N GLN A 825 38.41 -17.21 -11.39
CA GLN A 825 39.57 -17.80 -10.69
C GLN A 825 39.48 -17.59 -9.17
N GLU A 826 39.03 -16.41 -8.74
CA GLU A 826 38.78 -16.14 -7.32
C GLU A 826 37.66 -17.04 -6.79
N LEU A 827 36.57 -17.19 -7.54
CA LEU A 827 35.47 -18.10 -7.16
C LEU A 827 35.94 -19.56 -7.09
N ALA A 828 36.76 -20.02 -8.03
CA ALA A 828 37.35 -21.36 -8.01
C ALA A 828 38.22 -21.56 -6.75
N SER A 829 39.05 -20.57 -6.43
CA SER A 829 39.90 -20.56 -5.22
C SER A 829 39.08 -20.56 -3.92
N GLN A 830 37.92 -19.91 -3.90
CA GLN A 830 36.99 -19.93 -2.77
C GLN A 830 36.26 -21.27 -2.67
N ALA A 831 35.81 -21.84 -3.80
CA ALA A 831 35.15 -23.14 -3.84
C ALA A 831 36.08 -24.27 -3.37
N HIS A 832 37.37 -24.21 -3.70
CA HIS A 832 38.36 -25.16 -3.20
C HIS A 832 38.54 -25.10 -1.68
N ARG A 833 38.51 -23.90 -1.09
CA ARG A 833 38.60 -23.69 0.36
C ARG A 833 37.30 -24.08 1.08
N ASN A 834 36.16 -23.87 0.45
CA ASN A 834 34.85 -24.18 1.00
C ASN A 834 33.91 -24.70 -0.11
N PRO A 835 33.70 -26.03 -0.21
CA PRO A 835 32.84 -26.64 -1.22
C PRO A 835 31.39 -26.13 -1.20
N GLU A 836 30.90 -25.63 -0.06
CA GLU A 836 29.54 -25.09 0.07
C GLU A 836 29.35 -23.74 -0.67
N THR A 837 30.44 -23.11 -1.12
CA THR A 837 30.39 -21.87 -1.91
C THR A 837 29.49 -22.01 -3.14
N LYS A 838 29.50 -23.20 -3.77
CA LYS A 838 28.66 -23.51 -4.94
C LYS A 838 27.18 -23.27 -4.69
N ASN A 839 26.70 -23.47 -3.46
CA ASN A 839 25.29 -23.38 -3.11
C ASN A 839 24.72 -21.96 -3.26
N ARG A 840 25.60 -20.95 -3.37
CA ARG A 840 25.26 -19.56 -3.55
C ARG A 840 25.14 -19.14 -5.01
N TYR A 841 25.30 -20.05 -5.97
CA TYR A 841 25.36 -19.74 -7.39
C TYR A 841 24.35 -20.53 -8.22
N ILE A 842 23.97 -19.93 -9.34
CA ILE A 842 23.19 -20.51 -10.42
C ILE A 842 24.05 -20.51 -11.69
N LEU A 843 24.08 -21.65 -12.37
CA LEU A 843 24.80 -21.85 -13.62
C LEU A 843 23.78 -21.81 -14.75
N LYS A 844 23.99 -20.91 -15.71
CA LYS A 844 23.12 -20.76 -16.87
C LYS A 844 23.92 -21.04 -18.14
N PRO A 845 23.45 -21.90 -19.05
CA PRO A 845 24.11 -22.06 -20.34
C PRO A 845 24.11 -20.74 -21.10
N ILE A 846 25.22 -20.44 -21.77
CA ILE A 846 25.48 -19.13 -22.38
C ILE A 846 24.42 -18.70 -23.40
N ARG A 847 23.89 -19.63 -24.20
CA ARG A 847 22.99 -19.37 -25.35
C ARG A 847 21.65 -20.12 -25.32
N GLU A 848 21.41 -20.98 -24.33
CA GLU A 848 20.12 -21.68 -24.21
C GLU A 848 18.99 -20.75 -23.76
N ALA A 849 17.76 -21.08 -24.15
CA ALA A 849 16.56 -20.30 -23.82
C ALA A 849 15.58 -21.10 -22.95
N ARG A 850 14.54 -20.43 -22.43
CA ARG A 850 13.41 -21.07 -21.71
C ARG A 850 13.85 -21.93 -20.51
N GLY A 851 14.91 -21.53 -19.82
CA GLY A 851 15.43 -22.24 -18.64
C GLY A 851 16.06 -23.61 -18.90
N ALA A 852 16.22 -24.03 -20.16
CA ALA A 852 16.84 -25.30 -20.49
C ALA A 852 18.30 -25.34 -20.02
N GLY A 853 18.69 -26.44 -19.37
CA GLY A 853 20.06 -26.67 -18.89
C GLY A 853 20.51 -25.81 -17.71
N ILE A 854 19.63 -25.05 -17.06
CA ILE A 854 20.01 -24.29 -15.85
C ILE A 854 20.27 -25.25 -14.68
N LEU A 855 21.39 -25.04 -13.99
CA LEU A 855 21.78 -25.80 -12.81
C LEU A 855 21.86 -24.88 -11.59
N LEU A 856 21.43 -25.39 -10.44
CA LEU A 856 21.61 -24.71 -9.15
C LEU A 856 22.79 -25.36 -8.45
N GLY A 857 23.78 -24.56 -8.04
CA GLY A 857 24.99 -25.11 -7.44
C GLY A 857 24.71 -25.94 -6.19
N ARG A 858 23.63 -25.61 -5.45
CA ARG A 858 23.17 -26.39 -4.30
C ARG A 858 22.58 -27.77 -4.62
N ASP A 859 22.10 -27.96 -5.85
CA ASP A 859 21.43 -29.20 -6.27
C ASP A 859 22.39 -30.15 -7.01
N ILE A 860 23.62 -29.71 -7.33
CA ILE A 860 24.66 -30.54 -7.95
C ILE A 860 25.75 -30.91 -6.93
N SER A 861 26.41 -32.06 -7.13
CA SER A 861 27.49 -32.52 -6.24
C SER A 861 28.75 -31.64 -6.39
N ALA A 862 29.62 -31.64 -5.38
CA ALA A 862 30.92 -30.96 -5.48
C ALA A 862 31.76 -31.51 -6.64
N THR A 863 31.76 -32.84 -6.85
CA THR A 863 32.45 -33.47 -7.98
C THR A 863 31.92 -33.02 -9.33
N GLN A 864 30.60 -32.85 -9.47
CA GLN A 864 29.99 -32.35 -10.70
C GLN A 864 30.32 -30.87 -10.90
N TRP A 865 30.30 -30.06 -9.84
CA TRP A 865 30.73 -28.67 -9.88
C TRP A 865 32.18 -28.52 -10.36
N ASP A 866 33.10 -29.29 -9.77
CA ASP A 866 34.53 -29.26 -10.13
C ASP A 866 34.76 -29.71 -11.58
N ALA A 867 34.03 -30.74 -12.03
CA ALA A 867 34.09 -31.19 -13.43
C ALA A 867 33.62 -30.09 -14.41
N ILE A 868 32.53 -29.39 -14.09
CA ILE A 868 32.04 -28.27 -14.91
C ILE A 868 33.05 -27.11 -14.89
N PHE A 869 33.63 -26.77 -13.73
CA PHE A 869 34.67 -25.73 -13.62
C PHE A 869 35.91 -26.05 -14.46
N THR A 870 36.40 -27.28 -14.37
CA THR A 870 37.58 -27.74 -15.11
C THR A 870 37.32 -27.71 -16.63
N SER A 871 36.13 -28.12 -17.07
CA SER A 871 35.70 -28.01 -18.48
C SER A 871 35.63 -26.55 -18.94
N MET A 872 35.08 -25.65 -18.11
CA MET A 872 35.00 -24.22 -18.41
C MET A 872 36.39 -23.55 -18.50
N GLU A 873 37.35 -23.91 -17.64
CA GLU A 873 38.73 -23.43 -17.72
C GLU A 873 39.42 -23.93 -19.00
N SER A 874 39.27 -25.20 -19.32
CA SER A 874 39.85 -25.81 -20.52
C SER A 874 39.27 -25.25 -21.82
N SER A 875 37.99 -24.86 -21.81
CA SER A 875 37.32 -24.23 -22.96
C SER A 875 37.75 -22.77 -23.13
N SER A 876 38.08 -22.07 -22.03
CA SER A 876 38.49 -20.66 -22.06
C SER A 876 39.85 -20.41 -22.72
N SER A 877 40.69 -21.45 -22.85
CA SER A 877 42.00 -21.41 -23.51
C SER A 877 41.96 -21.72 -25.02
N GLY A 878 40.77 -21.73 -25.64
CA GLY A 878 40.58 -21.78 -27.09
C GLY A 878 40.41 -23.17 -27.71
N SER A 879 40.37 -24.23 -26.90
CA SER A 879 40.05 -25.59 -27.34
C SER A 879 38.55 -25.87 -27.19
N TYR A 880 37.72 -25.38 -28.12
CA TYR A 880 36.32 -25.77 -28.17
C TYR A 880 36.19 -27.24 -28.60
N SER A 881 35.83 -28.12 -27.68
CA SER A 881 35.28 -29.44 -28.02
C SER A 881 33.82 -29.26 -28.47
N ALA A 882 33.51 -29.61 -29.71
CA ALA A 882 32.15 -29.57 -30.23
C ALA A 882 31.25 -30.47 -29.36
N GLY A 883 30.32 -29.86 -28.60
CA GLY A 883 29.32 -30.56 -27.80
C GLY A 883 29.36 -30.31 -26.28
N GLU A 884 30.38 -29.64 -25.74
CA GLU A 884 30.41 -29.29 -24.31
C GLU A 884 29.60 -28.02 -24.00
N THR A 885 28.73 -28.09 -22.98
CA THR A 885 27.91 -26.95 -22.56
C THR A 885 28.72 -25.99 -21.69
N THR A 886 28.93 -24.76 -22.16
CA THR A 886 29.55 -23.69 -21.37
C THR A 886 28.51 -22.90 -20.58
N TYR A 887 28.84 -22.53 -19.33
CA TYR A 887 27.95 -21.80 -18.44
C TYR A 887 28.50 -20.40 -18.09
N ILE A 888 27.61 -19.49 -17.69
CA ILE A 888 27.94 -18.35 -16.83
C ILE A 888 27.53 -18.65 -15.40
N LEU A 889 28.20 -17.99 -14.45
CA LEU A 889 27.81 -18.01 -13.05
C LEU A 889 27.19 -16.68 -12.64
N GLN A 890 26.00 -16.76 -12.06
CA GLN A 890 25.36 -15.65 -11.36
C GLN A 890 25.14 -16.05 -9.90
N PRO A 891 25.19 -15.12 -8.94
CA PRO A 891 24.77 -15.41 -7.58
C PRO A 891 23.28 -15.78 -7.58
N LEU A 892 22.92 -16.77 -6.78
CA LEU A 892 21.54 -17.19 -6.57
C LEU A 892 20.81 -16.13 -5.74
N ILE A 893 20.20 -15.17 -6.43
CA ILE A 893 19.47 -14.07 -5.80
C ILE A 893 18.24 -14.61 -5.08
N LYS A 894 18.08 -14.25 -3.80
CA LYS A 894 16.85 -14.50 -3.05
C LYS A 894 15.76 -13.56 -3.56
N LEU A 895 14.68 -14.12 -4.10
CA LEU A 895 13.58 -13.36 -4.68
C LEU A 895 12.48 -13.08 -3.66
N GLN A 896 11.88 -11.90 -3.76
CA GLN A 896 10.65 -11.56 -3.04
C GLN A 896 9.53 -12.53 -3.44
N SER A 897 8.71 -12.91 -2.48
CA SER A 897 7.51 -13.73 -2.73
C SER A 897 6.25 -12.92 -2.44
N PHE A 898 5.20 -13.21 -3.19
CA PHE A 898 3.92 -12.49 -3.16
C PHE A 898 2.77 -13.49 -3.10
N ASP A 899 1.69 -13.11 -2.43
CA ASP A 899 0.45 -13.88 -2.46
C ASP A 899 -0.30 -13.56 -3.75
N CYS A 900 -0.43 -14.56 -4.62
CA CYS A 900 -1.06 -14.45 -5.92
C CYS A 900 -2.25 -15.40 -5.99
N PHE A 901 -3.42 -14.90 -6.37
CA PHE A 901 -4.58 -15.72 -6.73
C PHE A 901 -4.41 -16.25 -8.15
N TRP A 902 -4.31 -17.57 -8.29
CA TRP A 902 -4.07 -18.20 -9.58
C TRP A 902 -5.37 -18.47 -10.33
N ASP A 903 -6.24 -19.25 -9.71
CA ASP A 903 -7.54 -19.66 -10.26
C ASP A 903 -8.42 -20.24 -9.13
N GLU A 904 -9.63 -20.68 -9.48
CA GLU A 904 -10.58 -21.26 -8.51
C GLU A 904 -10.09 -22.56 -7.87
N GLU A 905 -9.27 -23.35 -8.56
CA GLU A 905 -8.78 -24.65 -8.07
C GLU A 905 -7.57 -24.44 -7.14
N ARG A 906 -6.60 -23.64 -7.58
CA ARG A 906 -5.32 -23.41 -6.91
C ARG A 906 -5.37 -22.30 -5.86
N ARG A 907 -6.38 -21.42 -5.91
CA ARG A 907 -6.59 -20.30 -4.98
C ARG A 907 -5.34 -19.40 -4.85
N VAL A 908 -5.13 -18.83 -3.66
CA VAL A 908 -3.96 -18.00 -3.34
C VAL A 908 -2.75 -18.89 -3.10
N ARG A 909 -1.66 -18.61 -3.82
CA ARG A 909 -0.38 -19.27 -3.65
C ARG A 909 0.72 -18.25 -3.43
N LYS A 910 1.61 -18.56 -2.50
CA LYS A 910 2.89 -17.87 -2.38
C LYS A 910 3.69 -18.11 -3.65
N SER A 911 3.98 -17.03 -4.36
CA SER A 911 4.49 -17.05 -5.72
C SER A 911 5.72 -16.15 -5.87
N ARG A 912 6.58 -16.48 -6.82
CA ARG A 912 7.69 -15.62 -7.27
C ARG A 912 7.46 -15.23 -8.72
N THR A 913 8.06 -14.14 -9.16
CA THR A 913 7.85 -13.59 -10.50
C THR A 913 9.16 -13.30 -11.21
N VAL A 914 9.14 -13.43 -12.54
CA VAL A 914 10.18 -12.93 -13.44
C VAL A 914 9.50 -12.02 -14.45
N GLY A 915 9.84 -10.73 -14.39
CA GLY A 915 9.30 -9.70 -15.27
C GLY A 915 10.09 -9.61 -16.57
N THR A 916 9.54 -8.87 -17.51
CA THR A 916 10.22 -8.51 -18.76
C THR A 916 9.89 -7.08 -19.10
N TYR A 917 10.76 -6.41 -19.86
CA TYR A 917 10.41 -5.20 -20.59
C TYR A 917 11.00 -5.25 -21.99
N TYR A 918 10.59 -4.34 -22.86
CA TYR A 918 11.03 -4.31 -24.25
C TYR A 918 11.80 -3.03 -24.55
N SER A 919 12.85 -3.19 -25.35
CA SER A 919 13.63 -2.11 -25.93
C SER A 919 13.73 -2.31 -27.44
N VAL A 920 13.22 -1.37 -28.22
CA VAL A 920 13.32 -1.39 -29.68
C VAL A 920 14.28 -0.31 -30.14
N ASN A 921 15.28 -0.71 -30.93
CA ASN A 921 16.29 0.18 -31.48
C ASN A 921 16.93 1.12 -30.43
N GLY A 922 17.21 0.57 -29.24
CA GLY A 922 17.81 1.33 -28.13
C GLY A 922 16.82 1.99 -27.17
N ARG A 923 15.55 2.12 -27.56
CA ARG A 923 14.55 2.88 -26.79
C ARG A 923 13.70 1.94 -25.94
N PHE A 924 13.45 2.31 -24.69
CA PHE A 924 12.43 1.63 -23.89
C PHE A 924 11.07 1.81 -24.57
N VAL A 925 10.27 0.75 -24.70
CA VAL A 925 8.95 0.84 -25.35
C VAL A 925 7.80 0.45 -24.44
N GLY A 926 8.08 -0.33 -23.39
CA GLY A 926 7.11 -0.62 -22.35
C GLY A 926 7.46 -1.84 -21.52
N PHE A 927 6.75 -1.95 -20.39
CA PHE A 927 6.79 -3.11 -19.53
C PHE A 927 6.07 -4.31 -20.15
N GLY A 928 6.64 -5.49 -19.97
CA GLY A 928 6.10 -6.75 -20.44
C GLY A 928 5.09 -7.38 -19.49
N MET A 929 5.15 -8.71 -19.38
CA MET A 929 4.34 -9.48 -18.44
C MET A 929 5.22 -10.10 -17.36
N TRP A 930 4.63 -10.37 -16.20
CA TRP A 930 5.22 -11.24 -15.18
C TRP A 930 4.94 -12.69 -15.53
N ARG A 931 5.98 -13.53 -15.53
CA ARG A 931 5.81 -14.98 -15.41
C ARG A 931 5.84 -15.31 -13.94
N THR A 932 4.75 -15.89 -13.42
CA THR A 932 4.52 -16.12 -12.01
C THR A 932 4.42 -17.62 -11.76
N GLY A 933 5.33 -18.14 -10.95
CA GLY A 933 5.40 -19.55 -10.55
C GLY A 933 5.28 -19.71 -9.03
N SER A 934 5.03 -20.93 -8.57
CA SER A 934 5.02 -21.25 -7.14
C SER A 934 6.35 -20.85 -6.49
N ALA A 935 6.35 -20.37 -5.25
CA ALA A 935 7.59 -20.05 -4.54
C ALA A 935 8.49 -21.27 -4.27
N ALA A 936 7.96 -22.49 -4.46
CA ALA A 936 8.75 -23.72 -4.46
C ALA A 936 9.59 -23.90 -5.73
N GLU A 937 9.21 -23.25 -6.83
CA GLU A 937 9.99 -23.26 -8.07
C GLU A 937 11.24 -22.41 -7.90
N ASN A 938 12.37 -22.96 -8.31
CA ASN A 938 13.66 -22.29 -8.21
C ASN A 938 14.02 -21.52 -9.49
N VAL A 939 13.47 -21.94 -10.63
CA VAL A 939 13.65 -21.31 -11.93
C VAL A 939 12.28 -21.12 -12.56
N ILE A 940 11.92 -19.87 -12.82
CA ILE A 940 10.65 -19.52 -13.45
C ILE A 940 10.93 -19.08 -14.89
N SER A 941 10.34 -19.79 -15.84
CA SER A 941 10.43 -19.49 -17.27
C SER A 941 9.11 -19.83 -17.97
N ALA A 942 9.03 -19.56 -19.28
CA ALA A 942 7.85 -19.92 -20.08
C ALA A 942 7.63 -21.44 -20.22
N SER A 943 8.62 -22.28 -19.90
CA SER A 943 8.52 -23.74 -19.93
C SER A 943 8.19 -24.35 -18.56
N THR A 944 8.16 -23.55 -17.49
CA THR A 944 7.85 -24.03 -16.13
C THR A 944 6.43 -24.60 -16.11
N LYS A 945 6.28 -25.83 -15.61
CA LYS A 945 5.04 -26.63 -15.70
C LYS A 945 3.81 -25.93 -15.13
N ASP A 946 3.97 -25.28 -13.97
CA ASP A 946 2.91 -24.51 -13.31
C ASP A 946 3.32 -23.02 -13.30
N VAL A 947 2.98 -22.30 -14.37
CA VAL A 947 3.22 -20.86 -14.50
C VAL A 947 1.98 -20.14 -15.02
N THR A 948 1.68 -18.98 -14.46
CA THR A 948 0.67 -18.04 -14.97
C THR A 948 1.35 -16.74 -15.40
N THR A 949 0.74 -16.01 -16.33
CA THR A 949 1.24 -14.70 -16.76
C THR A 949 0.36 -13.59 -16.24
N VAL A 950 0.94 -12.57 -15.64
CA VAL A 950 0.21 -11.49 -14.97
C VAL A 950 0.59 -10.16 -15.62
N LEU A 951 -0.41 -9.39 -16.05
CA LEU A 951 -0.23 -8.01 -16.53
C LEU A 951 -0.01 -7.05 -15.36
N SER A 952 0.32 -5.79 -15.65
CA SER A 952 0.48 -4.78 -14.61
C SER A 952 -0.38 -3.55 -14.82
N ALA A 953 -0.78 -2.94 -13.71
CA ALA A 953 -1.46 -1.66 -13.67
C ALA A 953 -0.73 -0.73 -12.70
N VAL A 954 -0.87 0.58 -12.89
CA VAL A 954 -0.32 1.64 -12.04
C VAL A 954 -1.48 2.46 -11.48
N LEU A 955 -1.27 3.02 -10.29
CA LEU A 955 -2.19 4.01 -9.71
C LEU A 955 -1.73 5.41 -10.10
N ASP A 956 -2.68 6.23 -10.52
CA ASP A 956 -2.49 7.68 -10.71
C ASP A 956 -2.31 8.43 -9.40
#